data_AF-A0AA88YTF7-F1
#
_entry.id   AF-A0AA88YTF7-F1
#
_cell.length_a   1.000
_cell.length_b   1.000
_cell.length_c   1.000
_cell.angle_alpha   90.00
_cell.angle_beta   90.00
_cell.angle_gamma   90.00
#
_symmetry.space_group_name_H-M   'P 1'
#
loop_
_entity.id
_entity.type
_entity.pdbx_description
1 polymer ?
#
loop_
_entity_poly.entity_id
_entity_poly.type
_entity_poly.pdbx_seq_one_letter_code
_entity_poly.pdbx_strand_id
1 'polypeptide(L)'
;MSENACPAKNGAIESPYRIWKQPDLPSKCTYYNAKSMAESPHIHRNIEPKPAIMPNILSNIGNTPLVRINRITEKENIKCEVCIGIALGAAVKGYRCIIVMPEKMSMEKVDVLRALGAEIVRTPTAAAFDSPESHIGVAKRLMEEIPNSHILDQYRNASNPLAHFDGTAEEILRACNDKVDMVVLGAGTGGTLTGVARKIKLRCPNCKVIGVDPEGSVIAEPETLNKSDTSFYEVEGVGYDFVPTVCDRQLVDKWYKSKDKESFVMARRLIREEGLLCGGSCGSAMYCALQAIRDFGLKEGQRCVVLLPDSVRNYMTKYLSDDWMSQRDFLVSEKKIEPTEGWWWNLNVSALQLRAPLTVTPQVTIQETLDVLNKEGFDQVPVVNEAGDIMGMVTVGNMMSQVVKSKVKSSDPVSKVMYKQFKKVHMDTSLGQISRMLDTDHFVLVVHDQRQCTAAPDNSGREFIIGFMDNLIYPKSHSWYASGKLLGNQLFITTSSKSNVVVQVTAPRCNHFLNETFSLRAGEVKQLTISRDFRLSGTEMTEKGILIKATDDIVIYGINKETYSNDGFLGLPTDVLGKEYFAASYGPATIYCLILIIGIHDDTEVNIKLSGNQDVSVTYNGVTYYKEQSMIVKINRYTTFQIKSRGDLTGTYISANKIISVLSGNKKTKIGSGKSQDHLVEQLISVDKWGKRYIAVPIPERAAGDTYRFIASESDTNIKIWGQRGRHLEVNEQAKLSVPGSWTEKSYSADIYLYIEASKPILVVQYVLSQLNTGYSTDIGDPSMILLPPVEQYDADYTFTTPKYSLGSYYNYFLFVVKEGEENGLRVNGKPVPTTTTYTKVPNTNYVGGFIKIPEGTYQCKHTNPTSVFGAVLFGRQYMESYGFPAGLRLSPINKPCIQTAMIPGDGYDNDCDGLIDEEICYDQWQNQGKKIFKS
;
A
#
# COMPACT_ATOMS: atom_id res chain seq x y z
N MET A 1 -50.10 -13.13 58.49
CA MET A 1 -49.84 -14.53 58.93
C MET A 1 -49.12 -15.21 57.79
N SER A 2 -47.98 -15.87 57.89
CA SER A 2 -46.97 -16.08 58.92
C SER A 2 -45.78 -16.66 58.13
N GLU A 3 -44.58 -16.36 58.60
CA GLU A 3 -43.31 -16.86 58.07
C GLU A 3 -43.34 -18.37 57.78
N ASN A 4 -42.76 -18.75 56.64
CA ASN A 4 -42.03 -20.01 56.50
C ASN A 4 -40.87 -19.77 55.53
N ALA A 5 -39.85 -19.10 56.07
CA ALA A 5 -38.54 -19.02 55.47
C ALA A 5 -37.91 -20.42 55.44
N CYS A 6 -37.42 -20.83 54.27
CA CYS A 6 -36.55 -22.00 54.15
C CYS A 6 -35.18 -21.61 54.74
N PRO A 7 -34.63 -22.37 55.72
CA PRO A 7 -33.43 -21.96 56.43
C PRO A 7 -32.21 -22.00 55.51
N ALA A 8 -31.54 -20.86 55.37
CA ALA A 8 -30.22 -20.76 54.75
C ALA A 8 -29.21 -21.48 55.64
N LYS A 9 -28.76 -22.67 55.23
CA LYS A 9 -27.58 -23.30 55.82
C LYS A 9 -26.37 -22.39 55.57
N ASN A 10 -25.80 -21.87 56.66
CA ASN A 10 -24.47 -21.30 56.69
C ASN A 10 -23.45 -22.37 56.29
N GLY A 11 -22.97 -22.24 55.07
CA GLY A 11 -21.97 -23.06 54.43
C GLY A 11 -21.97 -22.66 52.97
N ALA A 12 -21.06 -21.78 52.57
CA ALA A 12 -20.90 -21.38 51.18
C ALA A 12 -20.42 -22.60 50.38
N ILE A 13 -21.36 -23.45 49.97
CA ILE A 13 -21.18 -24.27 48.78
C ILE A 13 -21.26 -23.26 47.65
N GLU A 14 -20.11 -22.81 47.15
CA GLU A 14 -20.07 -22.07 45.89
C GLU A 14 -20.86 -22.88 44.86
N SER A 15 -21.89 -22.25 44.28
CA SER A 15 -22.63 -22.85 43.17
C SER A 15 -21.61 -23.28 42.11
N PRO A 16 -21.64 -24.52 41.59
CA PRO A 16 -20.72 -24.97 40.56
C PRO A 16 -20.79 -24.13 39.28
N TYR A 17 -21.82 -23.28 39.15
CA TYR A 17 -22.03 -22.30 38.09
C TYR A 17 -21.30 -20.95 38.29
N ARG A 18 -20.61 -20.74 39.42
CA ARG A 18 -19.74 -19.56 39.65
C ARG A 18 -18.27 -19.82 39.30
N ILE A 19 -17.88 -21.08 39.10
CA ILE A 19 -16.51 -21.45 38.73
C ILE A 19 -16.42 -21.47 37.19
N TRP A 20 -15.86 -20.41 36.62
CA TRP A 20 -15.63 -20.32 35.18
C TRP A 20 -14.66 -21.40 34.70
N LYS A 21 -14.96 -22.01 33.56
CA LYS A 21 -14.11 -23.01 32.89
C LYS A 21 -14.02 -22.66 31.41
N GLN A 22 -12.88 -22.97 30.79
CA GLN A 22 -12.69 -22.71 29.37
C GLN A 22 -13.75 -23.45 28.52
N PRO A 23 -14.27 -22.84 27.45
CA PRO A 23 -15.39 -23.38 26.67
C PRO A 23 -15.00 -24.56 25.75
N ASP A 24 -13.70 -24.82 25.58
CA ASP A 24 -13.09 -25.79 24.68
C ASP A 24 -12.58 -27.06 25.39
N LEU A 25 -12.77 -27.18 26.71
CA LEU A 25 -12.33 -28.39 27.42
C LEU A 25 -13.01 -29.64 26.82
N PRO A 26 -12.29 -30.77 26.71
CA PRO A 26 -12.88 -32.02 26.26
C PRO A 26 -14.12 -32.40 27.07
N SER A 27 -15.14 -32.93 26.38
CA SER A 27 -16.36 -33.41 27.03
C SER A 27 -16.07 -34.58 27.96
N LYS A 28 -16.71 -34.58 29.14
CA LYS A 28 -16.68 -35.69 30.10
C LYS A 28 -17.88 -36.63 29.95
N CYS A 29 -18.73 -36.41 28.95
CA CYS A 29 -19.92 -37.21 28.72
C CYS A 29 -19.54 -38.64 28.33
N THR A 30 -20.05 -39.63 29.06
CA THR A 30 -19.79 -41.07 28.82
C THR A 30 -20.83 -41.72 27.91
N TYR A 31 -21.46 -40.95 27.01
CA TYR A 31 -22.56 -41.40 26.16
C TYR A 31 -22.27 -42.71 25.42
N TYR A 32 -21.08 -42.86 24.84
CA TYR A 32 -20.69 -44.07 24.11
C TYR A 32 -20.50 -45.32 25.00
N ASN A 33 -20.37 -45.15 26.31
CA ASN A 33 -20.20 -46.26 27.26
C ASN A 33 -21.53 -46.74 27.86
N ALA A 34 -22.63 -46.02 27.64
CA ALA A 34 -23.94 -46.37 28.18
C ALA A 34 -24.55 -47.52 27.38
N LYS A 35 -25.05 -48.55 28.07
CA LYS A 35 -25.71 -49.72 27.44
C LYS A 35 -27.16 -49.43 27.06
N SER A 36 -27.79 -48.44 27.70
CA SER A 36 -29.16 -48.01 27.40
C SER A 36 -29.39 -46.55 27.78
N MET A 37 -30.46 -45.94 27.25
CA MET A 37 -30.83 -44.56 27.61
C MET A 37 -31.22 -44.40 29.09
N ALA A 38 -31.59 -45.50 29.76
CA ALA A 38 -31.89 -45.50 31.19
C ALA A 38 -30.65 -45.24 32.07
N GLU A 39 -29.44 -45.43 31.53
CA GLU A 39 -28.18 -45.13 32.22
C GLU A 39 -27.75 -43.66 32.02
N SER A 40 -28.49 -42.88 31.23
CA SER A 40 -28.22 -41.45 31.04
C SER A 40 -28.42 -40.69 32.36
N PRO A 41 -27.40 -39.95 32.87
CA PRO A 41 -27.54 -39.15 34.08
C PRO A 41 -28.29 -37.83 33.83
N HIS A 42 -28.73 -37.59 32.59
CA HIS A 42 -29.29 -36.32 32.15
C HIS A 42 -30.81 -36.26 32.31
N ILE A 43 -31.33 -35.04 32.52
CA ILE A 43 -32.77 -34.79 32.51
C ILE A 43 -33.25 -34.83 31.07
N HIS A 44 -34.15 -35.77 30.77
CA HIS A 44 -34.80 -35.88 29.46
C HIS A 44 -36.23 -35.33 29.50
N ARG A 45 -36.68 -34.68 28.42
CA ARG A 45 -38.03 -34.10 28.32
C ARG A 45 -38.76 -34.60 27.07
N ASN A 46 -39.99 -35.08 27.23
CA ASN A 46 -40.79 -35.52 26.09
C ASN A 46 -41.49 -34.34 25.39
N ILE A 47 -41.74 -34.48 24.08
CA ILE A 47 -42.58 -33.54 23.33
C ILE A 47 -44.04 -33.73 23.76
N GLU A 48 -44.59 -32.76 24.47
CA GLU A 48 -46.02 -32.74 24.81
C GLU A 48 -46.87 -32.08 23.70
N PRO A 49 -48.13 -32.52 23.50
CA PRO A 49 -49.07 -31.85 22.61
C PRO A 49 -49.30 -30.41 23.06
N LYS A 50 -49.30 -29.45 22.12
CA LYS A 50 -49.59 -28.04 22.46
C LYS A 50 -51.06 -27.91 22.92
N PRO A 51 -51.33 -27.34 24.12
CA PRO A 51 -52.69 -27.08 24.55
C PRO A 51 -53.36 -26.02 23.66
N ALA A 52 -54.69 -26.06 23.55
CA ALA A 52 -55.45 -25.12 22.71
C ALA A 52 -55.22 -23.64 23.11
N ILE A 53 -55.07 -23.38 24.40
CA ILE A 53 -54.64 -22.09 24.94
C ILE A 53 -53.27 -22.29 25.60
N MET A 54 -52.24 -21.69 25.03
CA MET A 54 -50.88 -21.78 25.57
C MET A 54 -50.74 -20.90 26.82
N PRO A 55 -50.09 -21.40 27.90
CA PRO A 55 -49.94 -20.63 29.13
C PRO A 55 -49.00 -19.43 28.97
N ASN A 56 -48.09 -19.46 27.99
CA ASN A 56 -47.26 -18.34 27.56
C ASN A 56 -46.57 -18.65 26.22
N ILE A 57 -45.89 -17.67 25.63
CA ILE A 57 -45.26 -17.81 24.31
C ILE A 57 -44.09 -18.82 24.27
N LEU A 58 -43.49 -19.20 25.42
CA LEU A 58 -42.46 -20.27 25.44
C LEU A 58 -43.04 -21.64 25.11
N SER A 59 -44.31 -21.87 25.43
CA SER A 59 -45.02 -23.10 25.04
C SER A 59 -45.24 -23.19 23.53
N ASN A 60 -44.99 -22.10 22.79
CA ASN A 60 -45.00 -22.12 21.33
C ASN A 60 -43.66 -22.55 20.71
N ILE A 61 -42.59 -22.66 21.50
CA ILE A 61 -41.28 -23.15 21.04
C ILE A 61 -41.38 -24.65 20.71
N GLY A 62 -40.79 -25.06 19.59
CA GLY A 62 -40.88 -26.44 19.10
C GLY A 62 -42.19 -26.73 18.37
N ASN A 63 -42.35 -27.97 17.91
CA ASN A 63 -43.31 -28.39 16.89
C ASN A 63 -43.21 -27.54 15.63
N THR A 64 -42.00 -27.44 15.11
CA THR A 64 -41.67 -26.62 13.93
C THR A 64 -42.12 -27.30 12.64
N PRO A 65 -42.56 -26.54 11.62
CA PRO A 65 -43.07 -27.13 10.40
C PRO A 65 -41.95 -27.74 9.56
N LEU A 66 -42.08 -29.02 9.23
CA LEU A 66 -41.19 -29.70 8.29
C LEU A 66 -41.67 -29.45 6.84
N VAL A 67 -41.04 -28.51 6.13
CA VAL A 67 -41.49 -28.03 4.81
C VAL A 67 -40.65 -28.56 3.65
N ARG A 68 -41.28 -29.15 2.62
CA ARG A 68 -40.62 -29.66 1.41
C ARG A 68 -40.04 -28.54 0.53
N ILE A 69 -38.76 -28.65 0.13
CA ILE A 69 -38.12 -27.82 -0.93
C ILE A 69 -38.48 -28.36 -2.32
N ASN A 70 -38.96 -27.51 -3.24
CA ASN A 70 -39.50 -27.96 -4.53
C ASN A 70 -38.71 -27.44 -5.76
N ARG A 71 -38.48 -26.13 -5.87
CA ARG A 71 -37.92 -25.50 -7.08
C ARG A 71 -36.40 -25.56 -7.14
N ILE A 72 -35.73 -25.41 -6.00
CA ILE A 72 -34.26 -25.47 -5.93
C ILE A 72 -33.80 -26.91 -6.25
N THR A 73 -34.47 -27.93 -5.73
CA THR A 73 -34.16 -29.34 -6.01
C THR A 73 -34.41 -29.70 -7.48
N GLU A 74 -35.49 -29.21 -8.09
CA GLU A 74 -35.77 -29.40 -9.52
C GLU A 74 -34.68 -28.77 -10.43
N LYS A 75 -34.31 -27.50 -10.20
CA LYS A 75 -33.29 -26.80 -10.99
C LYS A 75 -31.89 -27.40 -10.84
N GLU A 76 -31.58 -27.97 -9.68
CA GLU A 76 -30.28 -28.58 -9.40
C GLU A 76 -30.23 -30.08 -9.79
N ASN A 77 -31.30 -30.60 -10.41
CA ASN A 77 -31.50 -31.99 -10.84
C ASN A 77 -31.37 -33.02 -9.69
N ILE A 78 -32.00 -32.73 -8.54
CA ILE A 78 -31.94 -33.54 -7.31
C ILE A 78 -33.31 -34.20 -7.04
N LYS A 79 -33.32 -35.52 -6.85
CA LYS A 79 -34.55 -36.34 -6.76
C LYS A 79 -34.98 -36.75 -5.34
N CYS A 80 -34.29 -36.29 -4.29
CA CYS A 80 -34.60 -36.61 -2.88
C CYS A 80 -35.37 -35.48 -2.17
N GLU A 81 -36.12 -35.80 -1.08
CA GLU A 81 -36.96 -34.82 -0.35
C GLU A 81 -36.17 -34.01 0.72
N VAL A 82 -36.41 -32.69 0.85
CA VAL A 82 -35.69 -31.75 1.78
C VAL A 82 -36.62 -30.89 2.67
N CYS A 83 -36.28 -30.67 3.97
CA CYS A 83 -37.20 -30.32 5.10
C CYS A 83 -36.57 -29.45 6.27
N ILE A 84 -37.32 -28.60 7.08
CA ILE A 84 -36.84 -27.41 7.93
C ILE A 84 -37.43 -27.23 9.41
N GLY A 85 -36.87 -26.38 10.35
CA GLY A 85 -37.48 -25.86 11.64
C GLY A 85 -36.76 -24.70 12.49
N ILE A 86 -37.43 -23.88 13.39
CA ILE A 86 -36.93 -22.63 14.16
C ILE A 86 -37.44 -22.42 15.65
N ALA A 87 -36.74 -21.67 16.58
CA ALA A 87 -37.14 -21.37 18.00
C ALA A 87 -36.67 -20.02 18.70
N LEU A 88 -37.30 -19.56 19.83
CA LEU A 88 -36.96 -18.36 20.70
C LEU A 88 -37.53 -18.41 22.16
N GLY A 89 -36.81 -18.06 23.27
CA GLY A 89 -37.38 -18.26 24.64
C GLY A 89 -36.96 -17.49 25.93
N ALA A 90 -36.29 -16.34 25.95
CA ALA A 90 -35.83 -15.74 27.23
C ALA A 90 -36.81 -14.76 27.94
N ALA A 91 -37.54 -13.91 27.21
CA ALA A 91 -38.26 -12.76 27.78
C ALA A 91 -39.44 -13.10 28.72
N VAL A 92 -39.95 -14.32 28.65
CA VAL A 92 -41.23 -14.69 29.29
C VAL A 92 -41.08 -14.99 30.78
N LYS A 93 -39.89 -15.36 31.25
CA LYS A 93 -39.68 -15.84 32.64
C LYS A 93 -39.32 -14.73 33.64
N GLY A 94 -39.32 -13.47 33.22
CA GLY A 94 -39.09 -12.32 34.11
C GLY A 94 -37.66 -12.22 34.66
N TYR A 95 -36.67 -12.86 34.03
CA TYR A 95 -35.27 -12.72 34.42
C TYR A 95 -34.64 -11.46 33.81
N ARG A 96 -33.82 -10.76 34.60
CA ARG A 96 -32.89 -9.77 34.08
C ARG A 96 -31.90 -10.48 33.14
N CYS A 97 -31.82 -10.03 31.88
CA CYS A 97 -31.02 -10.68 30.85
C CYS A 97 -29.94 -9.72 30.34
N ILE A 98 -28.68 -10.17 30.35
CA ILE A 98 -27.55 -9.43 29.79
C ILE A 98 -26.96 -10.30 28.68
N ILE A 99 -26.86 -9.73 27.48
CA ILE A 99 -26.30 -10.39 26.30
C ILE A 99 -24.97 -9.76 25.94
N VAL A 100 -23.91 -10.57 25.94
CA VAL A 100 -22.59 -10.19 25.47
C VAL A 100 -22.40 -10.74 24.06
N MET A 101 -22.13 -9.88 23.07
CA MET A 101 -22.01 -10.28 21.66
C MET A 101 -20.91 -9.51 20.91
N PRO A 102 -20.26 -10.11 19.89
CA PRO A 102 -19.31 -9.39 19.05
C PRO A 102 -19.93 -8.21 18.27
N GLU A 103 -19.09 -7.25 17.87
CA GLU A 103 -19.49 -6.09 17.07
C GLU A 103 -20.01 -6.46 15.67
N LYS A 104 -19.52 -7.55 15.05
CA LYS A 104 -19.99 -7.97 13.70
C LYS A 104 -21.47 -8.39 13.63
N MET A 105 -22.09 -8.68 14.77
CA MET A 105 -23.49 -9.10 14.81
C MET A 105 -24.42 -7.94 14.45
N SER A 106 -25.45 -8.23 13.67
CA SER A 106 -26.36 -7.22 13.12
C SER A 106 -27.03 -6.30 14.16
N MET A 107 -27.42 -5.10 13.74
CA MET A 107 -28.12 -4.14 14.60
C MET A 107 -29.57 -4.56 14.86
N GLU A 108 -30.19 -5.27 13.93
CA GLU A 108 -31.54 -5.82 14.08
C GLU A 108 -31.63 -6.79 15.26
N LYS A 109 -30.59 -7.61 15.49
CA LYS A 109 -30.51 -8.47 16.68
C LYS A 109 -30.49 -7.64 17.96
N VAL A 110 -29.74 -6.55 17.95
CA VAL A 110 -29.63 -5.63 19.08
C VAL A 110 -30.95 -4.95 19.36
N ASP A 111 -31.65 -4.47 18.35
CA ASP A 111 -32.93 -3.79 18.52
C ASP A 111 -34.01 -4.73 19.06
N VAL A 112 -34.05 -5.98 18.56
CA VAL A 112 -34.94 -7.02 19.11
C VAL A 112 -34.61 -7.32 20.58
N LEU A 113 -33.32 -7.45 20.92
CA LEU A 113 -32.93 -7.75 22.30
C LEU A 113 -33.23 -6.59 23.26
N ARG A 114 -33.00 -5.34 22.85
CA ARG A 114 -33.42 -4.17 23.65
C ARG A 114 -34.93 -4.12 23.83
N ALA A 115 -35.70 -4.40 22.76
CA ALA A 115 -37.16 -4.46 22.84
C ALA A 115 -37.66 -5.57 23.78
N LEU A 116 -36.93 -6.68 23.89
CA LEU A 116 -37.19 -7.75 24.87
C LEU A 116 -36.71 -7.41 26.29
N GLY A 117 -36.14 -6.22 26.51
CA GLY A 117 -35.67 -5.76 27.82
C GLY A 117 -34.28 -6.29 28.21
N ALA A 118 -33.50 -6.83 27.27
CA ALA A 118 -32.14 -7.28 27.54
C ALA A 118 -31.13 -6.12 27.52
N GLU A 119 -30.19 -6.13 28.46
CA GLU A 119 -29.01 -5.28 28.44
C GLU A 119 -27.98 -5.88 27.48
N ILE A 120 -27.27 -5.05 26.71
CA ILE A 120 -26.39 -5.51 25.64
C ILE A 120 -24.99 -4.95 25.85
N VAL A 121 -24.00 -5.83 25.79
CA VAL A 121 -22.57 -5.50 25.84
C VAL A 121 -21.93 -5.99 24.54
N ARG A 122 -21.25 -5.08 23.83
CA ARG A 122 -20.52 -5.38 22.59
C ARG A 122 -19.06 -5.69 22.90
N THR A 123 -18.45 -6.61 22.15
CA THR A 123 -17.02 -6.93 22.24
C THR A 123 -16.34 -6.86 20.87
N PRO A 124 -15.03 -6.53 20.81
CA PRO A 124 -14.29 -6.49 19.55
C PRO A 124 -14.35 -7.82 18.81
N THR A 125 -14.60 -7.78 17.50
CA THR A 125 -14.73 -9.00 16.68
C THR A 125 -13.41 -9.76 16.52
N ALA A 126 -12.28 -9.06 16.51
CA ALA A 126 -10.95 -9.63 16.32
C ALA A 126 -10.33 -10.21 17.62
N ALA A 127 -11.00 -10.08 18.76
CA ALA A 127 -10.50 -10.62 20.02
C ALA A 127 -10.57 -12.16 19.99
N ALA A 128 -9.44 -12.83 20.22
CA ALA A 128 -9.36 -14.28 20.38
C ALA A 128 -10.28 -14.75 21.53
N PHE A 129 -10.83 -15.97 21.45
CA PHE A 129 -11.80 -16.44 22.45
C PHE A 129 -11.25 -16.43 23.90
N ASP A 130 -9.95 -16.63 24.08
CA ASP A 130 -9.24 -16.67 25.37
C ASP A 130 -8.79 -15.28 25.88
N SER A 131 -8.96 -14.23 25.08
CA SER A 131 -8.68 -12.85 25.51
C SER A 131 -9.72 -12.36 26.52
N PRO A 132 -9.31 -11.52 27.51
CA PRO A 132 -10.24 -10.89 28.46
C PRO A 132 -11.31 -10.02 27.79
N GLU A 133 -11.03 -9.50 26.60
CA GLU A 133 -11.90 -8.64 25.80
C GLU A 133 -12.89 -9.42 24.92
N SER A 134 -12.77 -10.75 24.83
CA SER A 134 -13.70 -11.61 24.10
C SER A 134 -15.10 -11.59 24.72
N HIS A 135 -16.13 -11.97 23.96
CA HIS A 135 -17.48 -12.08 24.52
C HIS A 135 -17.57 -13.11 25.66
N ILE A 136 -16.69 -14.11 25.67
CA ILE A 136 -16.58 -15.09 26.77
C ILE A 136 -15.90 -14.47 27.99
N GLY A 137 -14.77 -13.78 27.79
CA GLY A 137 -14.03 -13.09 28.85
C GLY A 137 -14.85 -11.98 29.52
N VAL A 138 -15.55 -11.18 28.72
CA VAL A 138 -16.43 -10.12 29.22
C VAL A 138 -17.65 -10.69 29.93
N ALA A 139 -18.27 -11.77 29.43
CA ALA A 139 -19.37 -12.42 30.14
C ALA A 139 -18.92 -12.96 31.51
N LYS A 140 -17.73 -13.58 31.57
CA LYS A 140 -17.12 -14.03 32.84
C LYS A 140 -16.97 -12.87 33.82
N ARG A 141 -16.35 -11.78 33.39
CA ARG A 141 -16.14 -10.59 34.23
C ARG A 141 -17.46 -10.03 34.75
N LEU A 142 -18.47 -9.89 33.88
CA LEU A 142 -19.79 -9.41 34.27
C LEU A 142 -20.47 -10.33 35.29
N MET A 143 -20.30 -11.64 35.18
CA MET A 143 -20.83 -12.59 36.17
C MET A 143 -20.14 -12.44 37.53
N GLU A 144 -18.83 -12.20 37.55
CA GLU A 144 -18.07 -11.96 38.78
C GLU A 144 -18.47 -10.63 39.45
N GLU A 145 -18.77 -9.59 38.65
CA GLU A 145 -19.17 -8.27 39.11
C GLU A 145 -20.65 -8.17 39.53
N ILE A 146 -21.54 -8.97 38.94
CA ILE A 146 -22.99 -8.87 39.17
C ILE A 146 -23.44 -9.95 40.17
N PRO A 147 -23.92 -9.57 41.38
CA PRO A 147 -24.44 -10.53 42.35
C PRO A 147 -25.69 -11.26 41.81
N ASN A 148 -25.87 -12.53 42.20
CA ASN A 148 -26.97 -13.40 41.75
C ASN A 148 -27.07 -13.57 40.23
N SER A 149 -25.97 -13.41 39.51
CA SER A 149 -25.88 -13.67 38.07
C SER A 149 -25.41 -15.09 37.77
N HIS A 150 -25.82 -15.62 36.61
CA HIS A 150 -25.44 -16.93 36.12
C HIS A 150 -25.15 -16.87 34.63
N ILE A 151 -24.05 -17.47 34.19
CA ILE A 151 -23.81 -17.76 32.77
C ILE A 151 -24.33 -19.17 32.49
N LEU A 152 -25.37 -19.28 31.67
CA LEU A 152 -25.93 -20.59 31.30
C LEU A 152 -25.00 -21.41 30.40
N ASP A 153 -24.04 -20.74 29.75
CA ASP A 153 -22.92 -21.30 29.00
C ASP A 153 -23.31 -22.35 27.95
N GLN A 154 -23.75 -21.87 26.80
CA GLN A 154 -24.16 -22.70 25.67
C GLN A 154 -23.03 -23.60 25.10
N TYR A 155 -21.76 -23.33 25.40
CA TYR A 155 -20.62 -24.09 24.88
C TYR A 155 -20.33 -25.34 25.69
N ARG A 156 -20.74 -25.35 26.98
CA ARG A 156 -20.47 -26.45 27.93
C ARG A 156 -21.73 -27.14 28.46
N ASN A 157 -22.87 -26.44 28.48
CA ASN A 157 -24.07 -26.91 29.13
C ASN A 157 -24.77 -28.02 28.33
N ALA A 158 -24.90 -29.21 28.94
CA ALA A 158 -25.55 -30.37 28.33
C ALA A 158 -27.01 -30.10 27.89
N SER A 159 -27.68 -29.12 28.49
CA SER A 159 -29.04 -28.73 28.11
C SER A 159 -29.13 -28.26 26.66
N ASN A 160 -28.04 -27.74 26.08
CA ASN A 160 -27.99 -27.32 24.67
C ASN A 160 -28.18 -28.53 23.73
N PRO A 161 -27.28 -29.53 23.67
CA PRO A 161 -27.50 -30.70 22.82
C PRO A 161 -28.70 -31.54 23.25
N LEU A 162 -29.06 -31.58 24.54
CA LEU A 162 -30.24 -32.34 24.99
C LEU A 162 -31.56 -31.76 24.46
N ALA A 163 -31.70 -30.44 24.35
CA ALA A 163 -32.90 -29.83 23.78
C ALA A 163 -33.13 -30.29 22.33
N HIS A 164 -32.06 -30.49 21.58
CA HIS A 164 -32.13 -30.99 20.21
C HIS A 164 -32.26 -32.51 20.12
N PHE A 165 -31.67 -33.24 21.07
CA PHE A 165 -31.84 -34.69 21.19
C PHE A 165 -33.28 -35.08 21.51
N ASP A 166 -33.88 -34.42 22.49
CA ASP A 166 -35.23 -34.73 22.99
C ASP A 166 -36.36 -34.03 22.22
N GLY A 167 -36.07 -32.84 21.67
CA GLY A 167 -37.04 -32.04 20.92
C GLY A 167 -36.82 -32.17 19.41
N THR A 168 -35.87 -31.41 18.87
CA THR A 168 -35.68 -31.24 17.42
C THR A 168 -35.57 -32.58 16.67
N ALA A 169 -34.82 -33.54 17.19
CA ALA A 169 -34.65 -34.83 16.54
C ALA A 169 -35.90 -35.69 16.56
N GLU A 170 -36.65 -35.69 17.67
CA GLU A 170 -37.94 -36.41 17.77
C GLU A 170 -39.00 -35.76 16.86
N GLU A 171 -38.98 -34.43 16.68
CA GLU A 171 -39.83 -33.74 15.70
C GLU A 171 -39.52 -34.21 14.27
N ILE A 172 -38.22 -34.26 13.91
CA ILE A 172 -37.76 -34.74 12.60
C ILE A 172 -38.17 -36.20 12.39
N LEU A 173 -37.91 -37.08 13.36
CA LEU A 173 -38.24 -38.50 13.29
C LEU A 173 -39.75 -38.71 13.13
N ARG A 174 -40.57 -38.03 13.93
CA ARG A 174 -42.03 -38.09 13.84
C ARG A 174 -42.52 -37.61 12.47
N ALA A 175 -42.04 -36.46 12.00
CA ALA A 175 -42.47 -35.90 10.73
C ALA A 175 -42.00 -36.74 9.52
N CYS A 176 -40.87 -37.44 9.65
CA CYS A 176 -40.34 -38.35 8.65
C CYS A 176 -40.78 -39.81 8.84
N ASN A 177 -41.68 -40.12 9.78
CA ASN A 177 -42.06 -41.51 10.10
C ASN A 177 -40.83 -42.45 10.27
N ASP A 178 -39.82 -41.99 11.01
CA ASP A 178 -38.55 -42.68 11.25
C ASP A 178 -37.74 -43.05 9.99
N LYS A 179 -37.99 -42.37 8.86
CA LYS A 179 -37.25 -42.58 7.60
C LYS A 179 -36.50 -41.31 7.20
N VAL A 180 -35.23 -41.27 7.61
CA VAL A 180 -34.28 -40.19 7.30
C VAL A 180 -32.96 -40.82 6.83
N ASP A 181 -32.49 -40.42 5.66
CA ASP A 181 -31.27 -40.95 5.03
C ASP A 181 -30.07 -40.02 5.21
N MET A 182 -30.32 -38.71 5.34
CA MET A 182 -29.29 -37.71 5.58
C MET A 182 -29.84 -36.56 6.44
N VAL A 183 -29.01 -36.02 7.32
CA VAL A 183 -29.25 -34.76 8.03
C VAL A 183 -28.07 -33.82 7.82
N VAL A 184 -28.34 -32.55 7.50
CA VAL A 184 -27.33 -31.51 7.25
C VAL A 184 -27.48 -30.40 8.28
N LEU A 185 -26.41 -30.19 9.07
CA LEU A 185 -26.44 -29.42 10.31
C LEU A 185 -25.27 -28.43 10.35
N GLY A 186 -25.56 -27.13 10.44
CA GLY A 186 -24.54 -26.10 10.66
C GLY A 186 -23.95 -26.16 12.07
N ALA A 187 -22.63 -26.01 12.19
CA ALA A 187 -21.92 -26.05 13.46
C ALA A 187 -21.56 -24.63 13.94
N GLY A 188 -22.32 -24.12 14.91
CA GLY A 188 -21.91 -23.00 15.77
C GLY A 188 -21.32 -23.55 17.06
N THR A 189 -22.12 -23.62 18.13
CA THR A 189 -21.68 -24.33 19.35
C THR A 189 -21.53 -25.84 19.15
N GLY A 190 -22.09 -26.40 18.08
CA GLY A 190 -22.20 -27.84 17.85
C GLY A 190 -23.37 -28.52 18.58
N GLY A 191 -24.11 -27.82 19.44
CA GLY A 191 -25.20 -28.42 20.23
C GLY A 191 -26.32 -29.03 19.38
N THR A 192 -26.80 -28.31 18.37
CA THR A 192 -27.81 -28.82 17.41
C THR A 192 -27.30 -30.03 16.65
N LEU A 193 -26.08 -29.94 16.12
CA LEU A 193 -25.42 -31.03 15.41
C LEU A 193 -25.35 -32.29 16.28
N THR A 194 -24.80 -32.17 17.50
CA THR A 194 -24.61 -33.30 18.41
C THR A 194 -25.94 -33.88 18.90
N GLY A 195 -26.88 -33.05 19.31
CA GLY A 195 -28.17 -33.52 19.82
C GLY A 195 -28.98 -34.27 18.76
N VAL A 196 -29.11 -33.69 17.56
CA VAL A 196 -29.81 -34.34 16.45
C VAL A 196 -29.08 -35.61 16.02
N ALA A 197 -27.77 -35.54 15.79
CA ALA A 197 -27.00 -36.68 15.33
C ALA A 197 -27.05 -37.87 16.30
N ARG A 198 -26.96 -37.65 17.62
CA ARG A 198 -27.07 -38.73 18.61
C ARG A 198 -28.43 -39.43 18.52
N LYS A 199 -29.54 -38.69 18.51
CA LYS A 199 -30.87 -39.31 18.46
C LYS A 199 -31.13 -39.98 17.12
N ILE A 200 -30.77 -39.33 16.02
CA ILE A 200 -30.95 -39.87 14.67
C ILE A 200 -30.12 -41.15 14.51
N LYS A 201 -28.85 -41.21 14.95
CA LYS A 201 -28.07 -42.45 14.87
C LYS A 201 -28.61 -43.59 15.75
N LEU A 202 -29.37 -43.30 16.80
CA LEU A 202 -30.05 -44.33 17.60
C LEU A 202 -31.27 -44.94 16.89
N ARG A 203 -32.04 -44.12 16.16
CA ARG A 203 -33.32 -44.54 15.54
C ARG A 203 -33.18 -44.90 14.05
N CYS A 204 -32.30 -44.21 13.36
CA CYS A 204 -31.96 -44.36 11.94
C CYS A 204 -30.43 -44.50 11.81
N PRO A 205 -29.83 -45.65 12.20
CA PRO A 205 -28.37 -45.80 12.31
C PRO A 205 -27.62 -45.62 10.98
N ASN A 206 -28.31 -45.82 9.86
CA ASN A 206 -27.73 -45.66 8.51
C ASN A 206 -27.79 -44.21 7.99
N CYS A 207 -28.46 -43.30 8.71
CA CYS A 207 -28.58 -41.91 8.31
C CYS A 207 -27.19 -41.23 8.30
N LYS A 208 -26.88 -40.53 7.20
CA LYS A 208 -25.67 -39.72 7.07
C LYS A 208 -25.81 -38.40 7.81
N VAL A 209 -24.86 -38.07 8.67
CA VAL A 209 -24.79 -36.80 9.40
C VAL A 209 -23.73 -35.93 8.76
N ILE A 210 -24.16 -34.79 8.21
CA ILE A 210 -23.30 -33.84 7.50
C ILE A 210 -23.12 -32.58 8.35
N GLY A 211 -21.88 -32.24 8.65
CA GLY A 211 -21.51 -31.02 9.36
C GLY A 211 -21.16 -29.89 8.38
N VAL A 212 -21.68 -28.69 8.62
CA VAL A 212 -21.38 -27.49 7.81
C VAL A 212 -20.65 -26.46 8.65
N ASP A 213 -19.49 -26.02 8.18
CA ASP A 213 -18.59 -25.12 8.89
C ASP A 213 -18.08 -24.01 7.95
N PRO A 214 -18.05 -22.72 8.33
CA PRO A 214 -17.55 -21.67 7.44
C PRO A 214 -16.03 -21.68 7.29
N GLU A 215 -15.51 -21.22 6.15
CA GLU A 215 -14.08 -20.92 5.99
C GLU A 215 -13.63 -19.88 7.03
N GLY A 216 -12.47 -20.11 7.63
CA GLY A 216 -11.97 -19.35 8.79
C GLY A 216 -12.35 -19.93 10.16
N SER A 217 -13.24 -20.92 10.22
CA SER A 217 -13.47 -21.73 11.44
C SER A 217 -12.60 -22.99 11.49
N VAL A 218 -12.36 -23.49 12.71
CA VAL A 218 -11.55 -24.69 13.02
C VAL A 218 -12.37 -25.89 13.47
N ILE A 219 -13.71 -25.88 13.33
CA ILE A 219 -14.55 -26.96 13.88
C ILE A 219 -14.47 -28.23 13.02
N ALA A 220 -14.39 -28.10 11.69
CA ALA A 220 -14.45 -29.24 10.77
C ALA A 220 -13.28 -30.22 10.88
N GLU A 221 -13.54 -31.48 10.55
CA GLU A 221 -12.52 -32.55 10.42
C GLU A 221 -12.54 -33.15 8.98
N PRO A 222 -11.38 -33.55 8.42
CA PRO A 222 -10.03 -33.46 8.99
C PRO A 222 -9.50 -32.01 8.99
N GLU A 223 -8.49 -31.75 9.83
CA GLU A 223 -7.91 -30.41 10.05
C GLU A 223 -7.40 -29.74 8.75
N THR A 224 -7.08 -30.53 7.72
CA THR A 224 -6.68 -30.01 6.42
C THR A 224 -7.75 -29.15 5.76
N LEU A 225 -9.04 -29.33 6.11
CA LEU A 225 -10.15 -28.49 5.63
C LEU A 225 -10.17 -27.09 6.25
N ASN A 226 -9.43 -26.87 7.35
CA ASN A 226 -9.44 -25.60 8.08
C ASN A 226 -8.30 -24.65 7.66
N LYS A 227 -7.42 -25.09 6.75
CA LYS A 227 -6.38 -24.22 6.18
C LYS A 227 -7.00 -23.18 5.25
N SER A 228 -7.04 -21.94 5.69
CA SER A 228 -7.53 -20.80 4.90
C SER A 228 -6.82 -19.52 5.32
N ASP A 229 -6.63 -18.61 4.36
CA ASP A 229 -6.12 -17.24 4.62
C ASP A 229 -7.23 -16.31 5.17
N THR A 230 -8.46 -16.83 5.31
CA THR A 230 -9.64 -16.08 5.77
C THR A 230 -9.74 -16.13 7.29
N SER A 231 -9.53 -15.00 7.98
CA SER A 231 -9.74 -14.87 9.44
C SER A 231 -11.08 -14.23 9.83
N PHE A 232 -11.78 -13.61 8.87
CA PHE A 232 -13.07 -12.96 9.06
C PHE A 232 -14.08 -13.43 8.01
N TYR A 233 -15.33 -13.65 8.44
CA TYR A 233 -16.46 -13.98 7.59
C TYR A 233 -17.75 -13.29 8.09
N GLU A 234 -18.61 -12.94 7.15
CA GLU A 234 -19.84 -12.17 7.31
C GLU A 234 -21.04 -13.02 7.74
N VAL A 235 -21.08 -14.32 7.39
CA VAL A 235 -22.12 -15.23 7.86
C VAL A 235 -22.11 -15.29 9.40
N GLU A 236 -23.29 -15.16 10.00
CA GLU A 236 -23.44 -15.12 11.45
C GLU A 236 -24.07 -16.40 12.00
N GLY A 237 -23.59 -16.87 13.15
CA GLY A 237 -24.21 -17.95 13.93
C GLY A 237 -23.61 -19.36 13.73
N VAL A 238 -22.64 -19.50 12.83
CA VAL A 238 -21.85 -20.73 12.62
C VAL A 238 -20.36 -20.41 12.63
N GLY A 239 -19.54 -21.41 12.96
CA GLY A 239 -18.08 -21.30 13.06
C GLY A 239 -17.57 -20.67 14.36
N TYR A 240 -16.45 -21.20 14.85
CA TYR A 240 -15.62 -20.65 15.94
C TYR A 240 -14.12 -20.88 15.68
N ASP A 241 -13.28 -20.15 16.42
CA ASP A 241 -11.82 -20.27 16.52
C ASP A 241 -11.37 -21.34 17.55
N PHE A 242 -12.33 -22.03 18.19
CA PHE A 242 -12.12 -23.17 19.07
C PHE A 242 -13.22 -24.23 18.86
N VAL A 243 -13.04 -25.43 19.42
CA VAL A 243 -14.04 -26.51 19.39
C VAL A 243 -14.82 -26.54 20.72
N PRO A 244 -16.12 -26.22 20.75
CA PRO A 244 -16.89 -26.18 22.00
C PRO A 244 -17.03 -27.57 22.66
N THR A 245 -17.04 -27.62 24.00
CA THR A 245 -17.20 -28.87 24.78
C THR A 245 -18.44 -29.69 24.37
N VAL A 246 -19.55 -29.05 23.99
CA VAL A 246 -20.79 -29.74 23.58
C VAL A 246 -20.74 -30.33 22.16
N CYS A 247 -19.72 -29.97 21.35
CA CYS A 247 -19.59 -30.41 19.96
C CYS A 247 -18.91 -31.78 19.87
N ASP A 248 -19.71 -32.82 19.65
CA ASP A 248 -19.26 -34.19 19.41
C ASP A 248 -19.04 -34.46 17.92
N ARG A 249 -17.81 -34.22 17.44
CA ARG A 249 -17.43 -34.33 16.02
C ARG A 249 -17.42 -35.78 15.50
N GLN A 250 -17.28 -36.77 16.39
CA GLN A 250 -17.24 -38.20 16.03
C GLN A 250 -18.55 -38.70 15.39
N LEU A 251 -19.64 -37.97 15.58
CA LEU A 251 -20.95 -38.29 15.01
C LEU A 251 -21.07 -37.91 13.54
N VAL A 252 -20.21 -37.02 13.04
CA VAL A 252 -20.27 -36.47 11.68
C VAL A 252 -19.59 -37.40 10.70
N ASP A 253 -20.32 -37.78 9.65
CA ASP A 253 -19.78 -38.67 8.62
C ASP A 253 -18.96 -37.90 7.57
N LYS A 254 -19.30 -36.62 7.30
CA LYS A 254 -18.49 -35.72 6.46
C LYS A 254 -18.75 -34.25 6.78
N TRP A 255 -17.68 -33.46 6.74
CA TRP A 255 -17.73 -32.00 6.86
C TRP A 255 -17.64 -31.32 5.49
N TYR A 256 -18.35 -30.20 5.32
CA TYR A 256 -18.24 -29.30 4.18
C TYR A 256 -17.94 -27.87 4.64
N LYS A 257 -17.01 -27.21 3.94
CA LYS A 257 -16.71 -25.80 4.17
C LYS A 257 -17.65 -24.91 3.34
N SER A 258 -18.19 -23.88 3.97
CA SER A 258 -19.04 -22.88 3.33
C SER A 258 -18.34 -21.52 3.26
N LYS A 259 -18.64 -20.77 2.21
CA LYS A 259 -18.13 -19.41 1.97
C LYS A 259 -19.28 -18.41 2.00
N ASP A 260 -18.97 -17.15 2.32
CA ASP A 260 -19.98 -16.10 2.48
C ASP A 260 -20.83 -15.90 1.21
N LYS A 261 -20.18 -15.78 0.05
CA LYS A 261 -20.85 -15.50 -1.23
C LYS A 261 -21.91 -16.56 -1.56
N GLU A 262 -21.52 -17.82 -1.57
CA GLU A 262 -22.38 -18.96 -1.89
C GLU A 262 -23.49 -19.11 -0.84
N SER A 263 -23.18 -18.85 0.43
CA SER A 263 -24.17 -18.88 1.52
C SER A 263 -25.25 -17.83 1.32
N PHE A 264 -24.89 -16.57 1.06
CA PHE A 264 -25.87 -15.50 0.88
C PHE A 264 -26.65 -15.61 -0.43
N VAL A 265 -25.99 -16.04 -1.52
CA VAL A 265 -26.67 -16.32 -2.79
C VAL A 265 -27.71 -17.43 -2.59
N MET A 266 -27.35 -18.52 -1.90
CA MET A 266 -28.29 -19.61 -1.61
C MET A 266 -29.41 -19.17 -0.66
N ALA A 267 -29.13 -18.34 0.35
CA ALA A 267 -30.16 -17.79 1.24
C ALA A 267 -31.18 -16.94 0.46
N ARG A 268 -30.73 -16.11 -0.49
CA ARG A 268 -31.64 -15.33 -1.36
C ARG A 268 -32.41 -16.24 -2.32
N ARG A 269 -31.84 -17.36 -2.79
CA ARG A 269 -32.57 -18.37 -3.56
C ARG A 269 -33.65 -19.06 -2.72
N LEU A 270 -33.36 -19.43 -1.46
CA LEU A 270 -34.37 -19.97 -0.53
C LEU A 270 -35.56 -19.01 -0.36
N ILE A 271 -35.29 -17.71 -0.22
CA ILE A 271 -36.34 -16.69 -0.17
C ILE A 271 -37.10 -16.60 -1.50
N ARG A 272 -36.39 -16.41 -2.61
CA ARG A 272 -36.98 -16.10 -3.92
C ARG A 272 -37.72 -17.28 -4.53
N GLU A 273 -37.18 -18.48 -4.38
CA GLU A 273 -37.64 -19.67 -5.10
C GLU A 273 -38.63 -20.48 -4.25
N GLU A 274 -38.39 -20.58 -2.93
CA GLU A 274 -39.19 -21.39 -2.01
C GLU A 274 -40.06 -20.55 -1.05
N GLY A 275 -39.90 -19.22 -1.02
CA GLY A 275 -40.64 -18.36 -0.10
C GLY A 275 -40.19 -18.47 1.37
N LEU A 276 -39.00 -19.03 1.61
CA LEU A 276 -38.48 -19.28 2.96
C LEU A 276 -37.67 -18.09 3.45
N LEU A 277 -38.26 -17.30 4.36
CA LEU A 277 -37.66 -16.10 4.95
C LEU A 277 -36.60 -16.43 6.01
N CYS A 278 -35.50 -17.04 5.59
CA CYS A 278 -34.44 -17.59 6.44
C CYS A 278 -33.20 -16.68 6.55
N GLY A 279 -32.19 -17.04 7.34
CA GLY A 279 -30.93 -16.29 7.49
C GLY A 279 -29.78 -16.77 6.61
N GLY A 280 -28.58 -16.21 6.82
CA GLY A 280 -27.37 -16.54 6.04
C GLY A 280 -26.86 -17.97 6.25
N SER A 281 -26.85 -18.45 7.50
CA SER A 281 -26.44 -19.82 7.86
C SER A 281 -27.36 -20.90 7.28
N CYS A 282 -28.61 -20.54 7.00
CA CYS A 282 -29.58 -21.38 6.30
C CYS A 282 -29.15 -21.62 4.84
N GLY A 283 -28.63 -20.57 4.20
CA GLY A 283 -28.02 -20.67 2.88
C GLY A 283 -26.75 -21.52 2.88
N SER A 284 -25.89 -21.39 3.90
CA SER A 284 -24.72 -22.27 4.08
C SER A 284 -25.12 -23.74 4.18
N ALA A 285 -26.09 -24.06 5.05
CA ALA A 285 -26.58 -25.42 5.24
C ALA A 285 -27.17 -26.00 3.96
N MET A 286 -28.01 -25.24 3.24
CA MET A 286 -28.61 -25.70 1.99
C MET A 286 -27.59 -25.85 0.86
N TYR A 287 -26.65 -24.92 0.73
CA TYR A 287 -25.60 -24.98 -0.29
C TYR A 287 -24.75 -26.26 -0.11
N CYS A 288 -24.31 -26.54 1.11
CA CYS A 288 -23.56 -27.75 1.42
C CYS A 288 -24.44 -29.02 1.35
N ALA A 289 -25.75 -28.93 1.63
CA ALA A 289 -26.66 -30.07 1.45
C ALA A 289 -26.72 -30.51 -0.02
N LEU A 290 -26.84 -29.57 -0.95
CA LEU A 290 -26.85 -29.87 -2.39
C LEU A 290 -25.55 -30.57 -2.83
N GLN A 291 -24.40 -30.15 -2.28
CA GLN A 291 -23.13 -30.82 -2.52
C GLN A 291 -23.11 -32.23 -1.90
N ALA A 292 -23.53 -32.37 -0.64
CA ALA A 292 -23.54 -33.65 0.05
C ALA A 292 -24.47 -34.68 -0.62
N ILE A 293 -25.64 -34.25 -1.08
CA ILE A 293 -26.58 -35.09 -1.83
C ILE A 293 -25.90 -35.66 -3.10
N ARG A 294 -25.14 -34.84 -3.82
CA ARG A 294 -24.39 -35.26 -5.02
C ARG A 294 -23.26 -36.22 -4.67
N ASP A 295 -22.44 -35.86 -3.68
CA ASP A 295 -21.27 -36.64 -3.28
C ASP A 295 -21.64 -38.04 -2.75
N PHE A 296 -22.74 -38.13 -1.99
CA PHE A 296 -23.24 -39.40 -1.47
C PHE A 296 -24.21 -40.12 -2.42
N GLY A 297 -24.55 -39.51 -3.57
CA GLY A 297 -25.38 -40.12 -4.60
C GLY A 297 -26.77 -40.51 -4.11
N LEU A 298 -27.44 -39.64 -3.35
CA LEU A 298 -28.78 -39.91 -2.81
C LEU A 298 -29.77 -40.18 -3.95
N LYS A 299 -30.59 -41.22 -3.76
CA LYS A 299 -31.54 -41.73 -4.75
C LYS A 299 -32.95 -41.22 -4.51
N GLU A 300 -33.78 -41.36 -5.53
CA GLU A 300 -35.21 -41.12 -5.44
C GLU A 300 -35.84 -41.97 -4.32
N GLY A 301 -36.71 -41.34 -3.51
CA GLY A 301 -37.32 -41.95 -2.34
C GLY A 301 -36.52 -41.83 -1.04
N GLN A 302 -35.25 -41.39 -1.10
CA GLN A 302 -34.47 -41.06 0.10
C GLN A 302 -34.74 -39.63 0.59
N ARG A 303 -34.53 -39.38 1.89
CA ARG A 303 -34.83 -38.09 2.54
C ARG A 303 -33.60 -37.44 3.17
N CYS A 304 -33.34 -36.19 2.78
CA CYS A 304 -32.27 -35.36 3.32
C CYS A 304 -32.88 -34.19 4.10
N VAL A 305 -32.74 -34.13 5.42
CA VAL A 305 -33.28 -33.05 6.25
C VAL A 305 -32.22 -31.97 6.45
N VAL A 306 -32.57 -30.69 6.23
CA VAL A 306 -31.63 -29.56 6.32
C VAL A 306 -32.16 -28.56 7.34
N LEU A 307 -31.40 -28.33 8.41
CA LEU A 307 -31.85 -27.43 9.46
C LEU A 307 -31.54 -25.97 9.09
N LEU A 308 -32.58 -25.12 9.06
CA LEU A 308 -32.45 -23.68 8.81
C LEU A 308 -32.60 -22.91 10.13
N PRO A 309 -31.50 -22.41 10.73
CA PRO A 309 -31.52 -22.00 12.13
C PRO A 309 -32.37 -20.78 12.47
N ASP A 310 -32.44 -19.78 11.58
CA ASP A 310 -33.08 -18.50 11.88
C ASP A 310 -33.73 -17.80 10.68
N SER A 311 -34.37 -16.66 10.96
CA SER A 311 -35.17 -15.89 10.01
C SER A 311 -34.42 -14.73 9.38
N VAL A 312 -34.90 -14.23 8.24
CA VAL A 312 -34.37 -13.05 7.53
C VAL A 312 -34.35 -11.77 8.37
N ARG A 313 -35.21 -11.66 9.40
CA ARG A 313 -35.34 -10.47 10.26
C ARG A 313 -34.01 -9.94 10.77
N ASN A 314 -33.08 -10.83 11.08
CA ASN A 314 -31.78 -10.45 11.64
C ASN A 314 -30.83 -9.82 10.60
N TYR A 315 -31.20 -9.79 9.31
CA TYR A 315 -30.30 -9.49 8.20
C TYR A 315 -30.91 -8.52 7.19
N MET A 316 -31.93 -7.76 7.60
CA MET A 316 -32.68 -6.85 6.73
C MET A 316 -31.77 -5.84 6.01
N THR A 317 -30.77 -5.31 6.72
CA THR A 317 -29.79 -4.36 6.18
C THR A 317 -28.46 -5.00 5.76
N LYS A 318 -28.35 -6.34 5.87
CA LYS A 318 -27.19 -7.11 5.42
C LYS A 318 -27.49 -7.80 4.09
N TYR A 319 -27.34 -9.12 4.01
CA TYR A 319 -27.41 -9.88 2.75
C TYR A 319 -28.76 -9.74 1.99
N LEU A 320 -29.83 -9.30 2.67
CA LEU A 320 -31.10 -9.02 2.00
C LEU A 320 -31.01 -7.80 1.07
N SER A 321 -30.20 -6.80 1.44
CA SER A 321 -29.94 -5.59 0.67
C SER A 321 -29.03 -5.89 -0.55
N ASP A 322 -29.49 -5.49 -1.73
CA ASP A 322 -28.70 -5.58 -2.97
C ASP A 322 -27.43 -4.73 -2.88
N ASP A 323 -27.50 -3.55 -2.25
CA ASP A 323 -26.38 -2.64 -2.09
C ASP A 323 -25.32 -3.27 -1.19
N TRP A 324 -25.74 -3.85 -0.05
CA TRP A 324 -24.83 -4.53 0.87
C TRP A 324 -24.14 -5.73 0.20
N MET A 325 -24.87 -6.49 -0.62
CA MET A 325 -24.34 -7.61 -1.40
C MET A 325 -23.35 -7.17 -2.48
N SER A 326 -23.62 -6.03 -3.13
CA SER A 326 -22.77 -5.48 -4.19
C SER A 326 -21.49 -4.85 -3.62
N GLN A 327 -21.58 -4.16 -2.48
CA GLN A 327 -20.43 -3.58 -1.76
C GLN A 327 -19.37 -4.62 -1.33
N ARG A 328 -19.75 -5.90 -1.29
CA ARG A 328 -18.91 -7.04 -0.86
C ARG A 328 -18.59 -8.01 -2.00
N ASP A 329 -18.87 -7.62 -3.25
CA ASP A 329 -18.65 -8.42 -4.45
C ASP A 329 -19.36 -9.80 -4.46
N PHE A 330 -20.41 -9.94 -3.64
CA PHE A 330 -21.24 -11.15 -3.59
C PHE A 330 -22.28 -11.16 -4.71
N LEU A 331 -22.62 -9.99 -5.27
CA LEU A 331 -23.50 -9.83 -6.42
C LEU A 331 -22.75 -9.03 -7.51
N VAL A 332 -22.62 -9.62 -8.70
CA VAL A 332 -22.09 -8.90 -9.87
C VAL A 332 -23.25 -8.13 -10.50
N SER A 333 -23.20 -6.80 -10.44
CA SER A 333 -24.26 -5.98 -11.03
C SER A 333 -24.19 -6.04 -12.56
N GLU A 334 -25.02 -6.86 -13.19
CA GLU A 334 -25.31 -6.72 -14.64
C GLU A 334 -26.23 -5.52 -14.94
N LYS A 335 -26.75 -4.86 -13.90
CA LYS A 335 -27.53 -3.62 -14.03
C LYS A 335 -26.66 -2.42 -13.71
N LYS A 336 -26.30 -1.66 -14.74
CA LYS A 336 -26.09 -0.21 -14.62
C LYS A 336 -27.38 0.39 -14.07
N ILE A 337 -27.46 0.56 -12.75
CA ILE A 337 -28.45 1.46 -12.15
C ILE A 337 -27.83 2.84 -12.33
N GLU A 338 -28.34 3.61 -13.31
CA GLU A 338 -28.11 5.05 -13.36
C GLU A 338 -28.82 5.67 -12.16
N PRO A 339 -28.12 6.20 -11.14
CA PRO A 339 -28.74 7.21 -10.29
C PRO A 339 -28.85 8.47 -11.15
N THR A 340 -29.94 9.22 -11.01
CA THR A 340 -30.06 10.56 -11.61
C THR A 340 -28.86 11.42 -11.19
N GLU A 341 -27.83 11.51 -12.04
CA GLU A 341 -26.59 12.22 -11.77
C GLU A 341 -26.92 13.72 -11.69
N GLY A 342 -26.97 14.26 -10.48
CA GLY A 342 -26.96 15.71 -10.29
C GLY A 342 -25.68 16.30 -10.88
N TRP A 343 -25.72 17.58 -11.27
CA TRP A 343 -24.57 18.31 -11.85
C TRP A 343 -23.26 18.20 -11.05
N TRP A 344 -23.34 17.87 -9.76
CA TRP A 344 -22.22 17.76 -8.83
C TRP A 344 -21.59 16.36 -8.74
N TRP A 345 -22.20 15.33 -9.34
CA TRP A 345 -21.79 13.93 -9.15
C TRP A 345 -20.33 13.65 -9.53
N ASN A 346 -19.87 14.26 -10.64
CA ASN A 346 -18.52 14.10 -11.17
C ASN A 346 -17.55 15.20 -10.72
N LEU A 347 -17.97 16.12 -9.84
CA LEU A 347 -17.04 17.06 -9.22
C LEU A 347 -16.16 16.33 -8.22
N ASN A 348 -14.93 16.79 -8.02
CA ASN A 348 -14.04 16.24 -7.00
C ASN A 348 -14.27 16.91 -5.65
N VAL A 349 -13.83 16.27 -4.56
CA VAL A 349 -13.85 16.83 -3.20
C VAL A 349 -13.24 18.22 -3.13
N SER A 350 -12.20 18.47 -3.94
CA SER A 350 -11.54 19.78 -4.06
C SER A 350 -12.51 20.93 -4.39
N ALA A 351 -13.65 20.65 -5.03
CA ALA A 351 -14.68 21.64 -5.31
C ALA A 351 -15.42 22.16 -4.05
N LEU A 352 -15.35 21.43 -2.92
CA LEU A 352 -16.03 21.80 -1.68
C LEU A 352 -15.29 22.88 -0.86
N GLN A 353 -14.08 23.29 -1.27
CA GLN A 353 -13.24 24.28 -0.55
C GLN A 353 -13.17 24.01 0.97
N LEU A 354 -12.89 22.77 1.34
CA LEU A 354 -12.87 22.33 2.73
C LEU A 354 -11.73 23.00 3.50
N ARG A 355 -12.00 23.42 4.74
CA ARG A 355 -10.97 23.94 5.66
C ARG A 355 -10.33 22.79 6.41
N ALA A 356 -9.02 22.88 6.66
CA ALA A 356 -8.32 21.93 7.50
C ALA A 356 -8.97 21.90 8.90
N PRO A 357 -9.45 20.74 9.39
CA PRO A 357 -10.01 20.66 10.71
C PRO A 357 -8.90 20.76 11.76
N LEU A 358 -9.23 21.35 12.91
CA LEU A 358 -8.43 21.18 14.12
C LEU A 358 -8.34 19.68 14.45
N THR A 359 -7.25 19.21 15.07
CA THR A 359 -7.10 17.81 15.53
C THR A 359 -6.66 17.76 17.00
N VAL A 360 -6.98 16.68 17.71
CA VAL A 360 -6.51 16.45 19.09
C VAL A 360 -5.72 15.15 19.22
N THR A 361 -4.78 15.09 20.18
CA THR A 361 -4.04 13.86 20.46
C THR A 361 -4.88 12.90 21.33
N PRO A 362 -4.66 11.57 21.24
CA PRO A 362 -5.49 10.59 21.94
C PRO A 362 -5.45 10.69 23.48
N GLN A 363 -4.50 11.43 24.04
CA GLN A 363 -4.32 11.63 25.48
C GLN A 363 -4.92 12.94 26.01
N VAL A 364 -5.37 13.84 25.14
CA VAL A 364 -6.07 15.07 25.57
C VAL A 364 -7.33 14.68 26.34
N THR A 365 -7.65 15.43 27.40
CA THR A 365 -8.82 15.13 28.21
C THR A 365 -10.12 15.51 27.50
N ILE A 366 -11.23 14.88 27.91
CA ILE A 366 -12.55 15.21 27.41
C ILE A 366 -12.91 16.68 27.70
N GLN A 367 -12.56 17.20 28.88
CA GLN A 367 -12.82 18.60 29.25
C GLN A 367 -12.09 19.56 28.31
N GLU A 368 -10.77 19.38 28.12
CA GLU A 368 -9.97 20.23 27.24
C GLU A 368 -10.48 20.18 25.80
N THR A 369 -10.90 19.00 25.32
CA THR A 369 -11.45 18.85 23.97
C THR A 369 -12.79 19.56 23.82
N LEU A 370 -13.67 19.50 24.82
CA LEU A 370 -14.94 20.24 24.82
C LEU A 370 -14.72 21.76 24.85
N ASP A 371 -13.75 22.23 25.64
CA ASP A 371 -13.41 23.66 25.74
C ASP A 371 -12.88 24.19 24.39
N VAL A 372 -12.01 23.41 23.74
CA VAL A 372 -11.47 23.71 22.41
C VAL A 372 -12.57 23.74 21.34
N LEU A 373 -13.44 22.72 21.30
CA LEU A 373 -14.54 22.64 20.34
C LEU A 373 -15.54 23.80 20.51
N ASN A 374 -15.88 24.15 21.74
CA ASN A 374 -16.76 25.29 22.03
C ASN A 374 -16.13 26.64 21.64
N LYS A 375 -14.82 26.81 21.92
CA LYS A 375 -14.10 28.05 21.60
C LYS A 375 -13.97 28.26 20.09
N GLU A 376 -13.67 27.20 19.37
CA GLU A 376 -13.43 27.24 17.92
C GLU A 376 -14.72 27.06 17.09
N GLY A 377 -15.84 26.75 17.74
CA GLY A 377 -17.16 26.61 17.10
C GLY A 377 -17.32 25.34 16.25
N PHE A 378 -16.66 24.24 16.63
CA PHE A 378 -16.77 22.95 15.96
C PHE A 378 -17.55 21.93 16.80
N ASP A 379 -18.34 21.07 16.16
CA ASP A 379 -19.10 20.00 16.84
C ASP A 379 -18.35 18.66 16.88
N GLN A 380 -17.26 18.55 16.12
CA GLN A 380 -16.50 17.33 15.92
C GLN A 380 -15.02 17.60 15.64
N VAL A 381 -14.14 16.66 16.02
CA VAL A 381 -12.69 16.77 15.80
C VAL A 381 -12.06 15.39 15.57
N PRO A 382 -11.16 15.25 14.58
CA PRO A 382 -10.33 14.06 14.42
C PRO A 382 -9.32 13.88 15.56
N VAL A 383 -9.12 12.63 15.97
CA VAL A 383 -8.10 12.22 16.93
C VAL A 383 -6.91 11.66 16.16
N VAL A 384 -5.73 12.27 16.31
CA VAL A 384 -4.51 11.92 15.56
C VAL A 384 -3.37 11.69 16.54
N ASN A 385 -2.58 10.62 16.36
CA ASN A 385 -1.43 10.35 17.24
C ASN A 385 -0.21 11.22 16.88
N GLU A 386 0.87 11.12 17.68
CA GLU A 386 2.12 11.88 17.45
C GLU A 386 2.85 11.50 16.14
N ALA A 387 2.59 10.30 15.60
CA ALA A 387 3.14 9.83 14.34
C ALA A 387 2.34 10.30 13.11
N GLY A 388 1.19 10.94 13.32
CA GLY A 388 0.30 11.42 12.27
C GLY A 388 -0.80 10.43 11.83
N ASP A 389 -0.93 9.29 12.51
CA ASP A 389 -2.01 8.36 12.21
C ASP A 389 -3.33 8.86 12.79
N ILE A 390 -4.34 8.96 11.92
CA ILE A 390 -5.71 9.22 12.33
C ILE A 390 -6.25 7.99 13.08
N MET A 391 -6.54 8.17 14.36
CA MET A 391 -7.03 7.12 15.27
C MET A 391 -8.56 7.05 15.34
N GLY A 392 -9.26 8.14 15.01
CA GLY A 392 -10.72 8.20 15.06
C GLY A 392 -11.29 9.62 15.03
N MET A 393 -12.57 9.73 15.35
CA MET A 393 -13.32 11.00 15.46
C MET A 393 -13.99 11.10 16.84
N VAL A 394 -14.04 12.30 17.43
CA VAL A 394 -14.87 12.60 18.61
C VAL A 394 -15.84 13.74 18.30
N THR A 395 -17.00 13.72 18.95
CA THR A 395 -18.04 14.75 18.81
C THR A 395 -18.47 15.27 20.17
N VAL A 396 -18.88 16.55 20.23
CA VAL A 396 -19.40 17.17 21.46
C VAL A 396 -20.55 16.34 22.02
N GLY A 397 -21.49 15.94 21.16
CA GLY A 397 -22.66 15.15 21.55
C GLY A 397 -22.31 13.79 22.17
N ASN A 398 -21.36 13.04 21.58
CA ASN A 398 -20.96 11.75 22.14
C ASN A 398 -20.21 11.94 23.45
N MET A 399 -19.23 12.86 23.51
CA MET A 399 -18.47 13.13 24.73
C MET A 399 -19.37 13.55 25.90
N MET A 400 -20.26 14.51 25.67
CA MET A 400 -21.24 14.95 26.68
C MET A 400 -22.17 13.81 27.11
N SER A 401 -22.67 13.02 26.16
CA SER A 401 -23.51 11.85 26.47
C SER A 401 -22.79 10.83 27.36
N GLN A 402 -21.51 10.54 27.10
CA GLN A 402 -20.75 9.56 27.90
C GLN A 402 -20.42 10.10 29.31
N VAL A 403 -20.14 11.40 29.43
CA VAL A 403 -19.91 12.06 30.73
C VAL A 403 -21.19 12.11 31.57
N VAL A 404 -22.31 12.51 30.97
CA VAL A 404 -23.62 12.56 31.66
C VAL A 404 -24.08 11.17 32.10
N LYS A 405 -23.75 10.13 31.33
CA LYS A 405 -24.01 8.73 31.68
C LYS A 405 -23.01 8.14 32.68
N SER A 406 -22.07 8.94 33.20
CA SER A 406 -21.00 8.53 34.12
C SER A 406 -20.15 7.35 33.63
N LYS A 407 -20.06 7.15 32.30
CA LYS A 407 -19.23 6.10 31.69
C LYS A 407 -17.76 6.50 31.60
N VAL A 408 -17.50 7.81 31.57
CA VAL A 408 -16.18 8.44 31.59
C VAL A 408 -16.25 9.71 32.43
N LYS A 409 -15.11 10.12 32.98
CA LYS A 409 -14.96 11.41 33.67
C LYS A 409 -14.52 12.48 32.69
N SER A 410 -14.79 13.75 32.98
CA SER A 410 -14.30 14.87 32.16
C SER A 410 -12.76 14.92 32.10
N SER A 411 -12.07 14.38 33.11
CA SER A 411 -10.61 14.24 33.17
C SER A 411 -10.06 13.00 32.42
N ASP A 412 -10.91 12.13 31.88
CA ASP A 412 -10.45 10.96 31.11
C ASP A 412 -9.99 11.38 29.69
N PRO A 413 -9.09 10.60 29.06
CA PRO A 413 -8.61 10.88 27.71
C PRO A 413 -9.67 10.59 26.64
N VAL A 414 -9.66 11.37 25.55
CA VAL A 414 -10.61 11.24 24.42
C VAL A 414 -10.54 9.91 23.69
N SER A 415 -9.42 9.20 23.77
CA SER A 415 -9.26 7.84 23.21
C SER A 415 -10.28 6.83 23.76
N LYS A 416 -10.88 7.07 24.93
CA LYS A 416 -11.94 6.22 25.50
C LYS A 416 -13.31 6.40 24.84
N VAL A 417 -13.52 7.51 24.13
CA VAL A 417 -14.84 7.90 23.58
C VAL A 417 -14.83 8.14 22.07
N MET A 418 -13.73 7.87 21.38
CA MET A 418 -13.61 8.08 19.93
C MET A 418 -14.32 7.01 19.10
N TYR A 419 -14.91 7.45 17.99
CA TYR A 419 -15.36 6.59 16.90
C TYR A 419 -14.16 6.15 16.07
N LYS A 420 -13.92 4.84 15.99
CA LYS A 420 -12.80 4.27 15.23
C LYS A 420 -13.14 3.93 13.79
N GLN A 421 -14.43 3.90 13.45
CA GLN A 421 -14.90 3.61 12.10
C GLN A 421 -15.07 4.91 11.32
N PHE A 422 -14.31 5.05 10.23
CA PHE A 422 -14.37 6.15 9.29
C PHE A 422 -13.78 5.72 7.95
N LYS A 423 -14.11 6.45 6.88
CA LYS A 423 -13.46 6.26 5.57
C LYS A 423 -12.48 7.39 5.30
N LYS A 424 -11.34 7.05 4.71
CA LYS A 424 -10.34 8.00 4.22
C LYS A 424 -10.57 8.21 2.73
N VAL A 425 -10.63 9.47 2.29
CA VAL A 425 -10.72 9.85 0.87
C VAL A 425 -9.72 10.94 0.53
N HIS A 426 -9.29 11.01 -0.74
CA HIS A 426 -8.36 12.02 -1.22
C HIS A 426 -9.10 13.17 -1.93
N MET A 427 -8.42 14.29 -2.15
CA MET A 427 -9.01 15.51 -2.77
C MET A 427 -9.53 15.30 -4.20
N ASP A 428 -9.05 14.27 -4.90
CA ASP A 428 -9.42 13.87 -6.25
C ASP A 428 -10.60 12.87 -6.30
N THR A 429 -11.10 12.42 -5.15
CA THR A 429 -12.27 11.53 -5.07
C THR A 429 -13.52 12.29 -5.54
N SER A 430 -14.38 11.65 -6.34
CA SER A 430 -15.62 12.32 -6.81
C SER A 430 -16.65 12.49 -5.68
N LEU A 431 -17.46 13.54 -5.76
CA LEU A 431 -18.56 13.79 -4.81
C LEU A 431 -19.63 12.70 -4.90
N GLY A 432 -19.83 12.08 -6.06
CA GLY A 432 -20.67 10.90 -6.19
C GLY A 432 -20.13 9.70 -5.39
N GLN A 433 -18.81 9.49 -5.38
CA GLN A 433 -18.17 8.48 -4.53
C GLN A 433 -18.29 8.83 -3.04
N ILE A 434 -18.08 10.09 -2.66
CA ILE A 434 -18.29 10.54 -1.27
C ILE A 434 -19.74 10.34 -0.84
N SER A 435 -20.71 10.71 -1.69
CA SER A 435 -22.13 10.54 -1.39
C SER A 435 -22.45 9.09 -1.06
N ARG A 436 -21.94 8.14 -1.86
CA ARG A 436 -22.11 6.70 -1.59
C ARG A 436 -21.40 6.22 -0.33
N MET A 437 -20.26 6.82 0.03
CA MET A 437 -19.56 6.50 1.28
C MET A 437 -20.28 7.05 2.51
N LEU A 438 -20.90 8.22 2.41
CA LEU A 438 -21.70 8.82 3.48
C LEU A 438 -23.02 8.07 3.73
N ASP A 439 -23.50 7.29 2.77
CA ASP A 439 -24.64 6.38 2.97
C ASP A 439 -24.30 5.24 3.96
N THR A 440 -23.02 4.88 4.12
CA THR A 440 -22.58 3.75 4.98
C THR A 440 -21.78 4.18 6.21
N ASP A 441 -21.02 5.26 6.13
CA ASP A 441 -20.12 5.72 7.19
C ASP A 441 -20.46 7.15 7.60
N HIS A 442 -20.60 7.38 8.91
CA HIS A 442 -20.99 8.69 9.45
C HIS A 442 -19.91 9.77 9.27
N PHE A 443 -18.66 9.35 9.09
CA PHE A 443 -17.52 10.23 8.88
C PHE A 443 -16.73 9.78 7.65
N VAL A 444 -16.63 10.69 6.67
CA VAL A 444 -15.65 10.63 5.61
C VAL A 444 -14.59 11.67 5.94
N LEU A 445 -13.40 11.19 6.28
CA LEU A 445 -12.23 12.01 6.52
C LEU A 445 -11.54 12.23 5.19
N VAL A 446 -11.62 13.47 4.71
CA VAL A 446 -10.80 13.91 3.58
C VAL A 446 -9.38 14.00 4.11
N VAL A 447 -8.62 12.96 3.81
CA VAL A 447 -7.22 12.90 4.16
C VAL A 447 -6.45 13.59 3.07
N HIS A 448 -5.65 14.54 3.50
CA HIS A 448 -4.48 14.91 2.76
C HIS A 448 -3.31 14.21 3.42
N ASP A 449 -2.23 13.98 2.68
CA ASP A 449 -0.98 13.58 3.32
C ASP A 449 -0.69 14.61 4.41
N GLN A 450 -0.60 14.15 5.65
CA GLN A 450 -0.27 15.03 6.74
C GLN A 450 1.16 15.46 6.48
N ARG A 451 1.30 16.66 5.92
CA ARG A 451 2.59 17.31 5.76
C ARG A 451 3.10 17.64 7.17
N GLN A 452 3.78 16.66 7.76
CA GLN A 452 5.06 17.01 8.36
C GLN A 452 5.81 17.80 7.30
N CYS A 453 6.57 18.80 7.70
CA CYS A 453 7.43 19.52 6.79
C CYS A 453 8.47 18.51 6.23
N THR A 454 8.04 17.72 5.24
CA THR A 454 8.83 16.76 4.49
C THR A 454 9.52 17.61 3.47
N ALA A 455 10.85 17.58 3.45
CA ALA A 455 11.62 18.25 2.43
C ALA A 455 11.02 17.92 1.05
N ALA A 456 10.97 18.91 0.15
CA ALA A 456 10.53 18.71 -1.22
C ALA A 456 11.21 17.45 -1.82
N PRO A 457 10.51 16.60 -2.60
CA PRO A 457 11.03 15.30 -3.03
C PRO A 457 12.34 15.40 -3.83
N ASP A 458 13.49 15.11 -3.23
CA ASP A 458 14.80 15.29 -3.87
C ASP A 458 15.41 13.96 -4.37
N ASN A 459 16.70 13.95 -4.69
CA ASN A 459 17.43 12.74 -5.09
C ASN A 459 17.83 11.84 -3.89
N SER A 460 17.37 12.16 -2.68
CA SER A 460 17.47 11.29 -1.51
C SER A 460 16.17 10.52 -1.32
N GLY A 461 16.27 9.28 -0.88
CA GLY A 461 15.07 8.46 -0.67
C GLY A 461 15.38 7.11 -0.08
N ARG A 462 14.35 6.26 0.01
CA ARG A 462 14.43 4.98 0.76
C ARG A 462 14.37 3.75 -0.12
N GLU A 463 13.90 3.88 -1.36
CA GLU A 463 13.78 2.78 -2.30
C GLU A 463 14.26 3.19 -3.68
N PHE A 464 15.20 2.44 -4.24
CA PHE A 464 15.75 2.64 -5.57
C PHE A 464 15.70 1.32 -6.35
N ILE A 465 15.43 1.39 -7.65
CA ILE A 465 15.59 0.27 -8.57
C ILE A 465 16.45 0.72 -9.74
N ILE A 466 17.65 0.17 -9.84
CA ILE A 466 18.66 0.58 -10.84
C ILE A 466 19.12 -0.61 -11.70
N GLY A 467 19.83 -0.31 -12.78
CA GLY A 467 20.42 -1.28 -13.70
C GLY A 467 21.65 -0.70 -14.40
N PHE A 468 22.44 -1.56 -15.04
CA PHE A 468 23.68 -1.16 -15.70
C PHE A 468 23.64 -1.46 -17.21
N MET A 469 23.83 -0.43 -18.02
CA MET A 469 23.81 -0.54 -19.49
C MET A 469 25.02 -1.30 -20.05
N ASP A 470 24.90 -1.81 -21.26
CA ASP A 470 26.01 -2.46 -21.98
C ASP A 470 27.23 -1.52 -22.13
N ASN A 471 28.42 -2.05 -21.86
CA ASN A 471 29.69 -1.31 -21.84
C ASN A 471 30.75 -2.15 -22.59
N LEU A 472 31.77 -1.50 -23.17
CA LEU A 472 32.80 -2.17 -23.96
C LEU A 472 33.74 -3.00 -23.09
N ILE A 473 33.79 -4.31 -23.37
CA ILE A 473 34.80 -5.21 -22.80
C ILE A 473 35.92 -5.40 -23.83
N TYR A 474 37.15 -5.05 -23.46
CA TYR A 474 38.32 -5.29 -24.31
C TYR A 474 38.79 -6.76 -24.22
N PRO A 475 39.11 -7.41 -25.35
CA PRO A 475 39.64 -8.77 -25.35
C PRO A 475 41.09 -8.80 -24.84
N LYS A 476 41.46 -9.90 -24.15
CA LYS A 476 42.77 -10.12 -23.49
C LYS A 476 44.01 -9.99 -24.39
N SER A 477 43.86 -9.89 -25.71
CA SER A 477 44.95 -9.93 -26.71
C SER A 477 45.59 -8.57 -27.07
N HIS A 478 45.18 -7.46 -26.44
CA HIS A 478 45.78 -6.14 -26.71
C HIS A 478 47.05 -5.93 -25.88
N SER A 479 48.15 -5.49 -26.51
CA SER A 479 49.50 -5.48 -25.92
C SER A 479 49.74 -4.45 -24.80
N TRP A 480 48.88 -3.44 -24.65
CA TRP A 480 48.92 -2.46 -23.54
C TRP A 480 48.03 -2.87 -22.34
N TYR A 481 47.42 -4.05 -22.40
CA TYR A 481 46.49 -4.61 -21.42
C TYR A 481 47.25 -5.30 -20.27
N ALA A 482 47.81 -4.53 -19.33
CA ALA A 482 48.77 -5.05 -18.35
C ALA A 482 48.17 -5.83 -17.15
N SER A 483 46.86 -5.77 -16.87
CA SER A 483 46.31 -6.38 -15.64
C SER A 483 45.33 -7.54 -15.85
N GLY A 484 44.72 -7.69 -17.02
CA GLY A 484 43.74 -8.76 -17.29
C GLY A 484 42.52 -8.78 -16.34
N LYS A 485 42.35 -7.76 -15.48
CA LYS A 485 41.39 -7.74 -14.38
C LYS A 485 40.07 -7.13 -14.86
N LEU A 486 39.05 -7.98 -15.00
CA LEU A 486 37.68 -7.57 -15.29
C LEU A 486 37.14 -6.74 -14.13
N LEU A 487 36.51 -5.59 -14.41
CA LEU A 487 35.96 -4.70 -13.39
C LEU A 487 34.44 -4.89 -13.25
N GLY A 488 33.96 -4.88 -12.01
CA GLY A 488 32.53 -4.81 -11.70
C GLY A 488 32.04 -3.36 -11.68
N ASN A 489 30.74 -3.16 -11.88
CA ASN A 489 30.12 -1.85 -11.72
C ASN A 489 30.25 -1.38 -10.27
N GLN A 490 30.19 -0.08 -10.03
CA GLN A 490 30.31 0.46 -8.67
C GLN A 490 29.05 1.19 -8.27
N LEU A 491 28.65 0.97 -7.03
CA LEU A 491 27.54 1.67 -6.38
C LEU A 491 28.09 2.39 -5.15
N PHE A 492 27.87 3.68 -5.06
CA PHE A 492 28.24 4.50 -3.92
C PHE A 492 26.97 4.94 -3.21
N ILE A 493 26.89 4.64 -1.91
CA ILE A 493 25.71 4.91 -1.09
C ILE A 493 26.16 5.72 0.13
N THR A 494 25.50 6.84 0.38
CA THR A 494 25.72 7.69 1.55
C THR A 494 24.40 8.21 2.11
N THR A 495 24.43 8.83 3.28
CA THR A 495 23.26 9.40 3.94
C THR A 495 23.63 10.69 4.65
N SER A 496 22.68 11.62 4.71
CA SER A 496 22.72 12.80 5.57
C SER A 496 22.03 12.58 6.92
N SER A 497 21.38 11.42 7.12
CA SER A 497 20.63 11.12 8.34
C SER A 497 21.52 11.09 9.57
N LYS A 498 21.06 11.74 10.63
CA LYS A 498 21.71 11.75 11.95
C LYS A 498 21.60 10.40 12.65
N SER A 499 20.64 9.58 12.26
CA SER A 499 20.42 8.24 12.81
C SER A 499 21.18 7.19 11.98
N ASN A 500 21.36 6.02 12.58
CA ASN A 500 21.98 4.89 11.88
C ASN A 500 21.00 4.31 10.85
N VAL A 501 21.36 4.35 9.57
CA VAL A 501 20.52 3.89 8.46
C VAL A 501 20.93 2.48 8.07
N VAL A 502 19.99 1.54 8.07
CA VAL A 502 20.23 0.17 7.57
C VAL A 502 19.84 0.12 6.09
N VAL A 503 20.77 -0.33 5.25
CA VAL A 503 20.60 -0.43 3.80
C VAL A 503 20.72 -1.89 3.37
N GLN A 504 19.79 -2.33 2.54
CA GLN A 504 19.76 -3.65 1.91
C GLN A 504 19.81 -3.49 0.38
N VAL A 505 20.76 -4.19 -0.26
CA VAL A 505 20.94 -4.22 -1.71
C VAL A 505 20.74 -5.65 -2.19
N THR A 506 19.72 -5.87 -3.03
CA THR A 506 19.32 -7.20 -3.50
C THR A 506 19.00 -7.19 -4.99
N ALA A 507 19.02 -8.36 -5.62
CA ALA A 507 18.49 -8.56 -6.97
C ALA A 507 17.37 -9.62 -6.96
N PRO A 508 16.10 -9.23 -6.71
CA PRO A 508 15.05 -10.18 -6.33
C PRO A 508 14.67 -11.21 -7.40
N ARG A 509 14.83 -10.88 -8.69
CA ARG A 509 14.47 -11.73 -9.83
C ARG A 509 15.67 -12.16 -10.68
N CYS A 510 16.89 -11.78 -10.31
CA CYS A 510 18.08 -12.11 -11.07
C CYS A 510 18.60 -13.50 -10.70
N ASN A 511 19.06 -14.27 -11.68
CA ASN A 511 19.72 -15.56 -11.45
C ASN A 511 21.13 -15.42 -10.85
N HIS A 512 21.69 -14.20 -10.80
CA HIS A 512 22.98 -13.91 -10.19
C HIS A 512 22.78 -13.45 -8.75
N PHE A 513 23.59 -13.98 -7.83
CA PHE A 513 23.47 -13.66 -6.42
C PHE A 513 23.95 -12.23 -6.12
N LEU A 514 23.07 -11.45 -5.50
CA LEU A 514 23.38 -10.16 -4.89
C LEU A 514 22.46 -9.98 -3.67
N ASN A 515 23.05 -9.97 -2.48
CA ASN A 515 22.33 -9.74 -1.22
C ASN A 515 23.31 -9.18 -0.19
N GLU A 516 23.38 -7.86 -0.11
CA GLU A 516 24.25 -7.12 0.81
C GLU A 516 23.40 -6.35 1.81
N THR A 517 23.76 -6.40 3.09
CA THR A 517 23.12 -5.59 4.13
C THR A 517 24.19 -4.93 5.00
N PHE A 518 24.06 -3.64 5.25
CA PHE A 518 25.02 -2.88 6.06
C PHE A 518 24.35 -1.67 6.70
N SER A 519 25.02 -1.05 7.66
CA SER A 519 24.60 0.22 8.25
C SER A 519 25.47 1.37 7.76
N LEU A 520 24.88 2.55 7.67
CA LEU A 520 25.53 3.81 7.35
C LEU A 520 25.17 4.88 8.39
N ARG A 521 26.11 5.78 8.64
CA ARG A 521 25.89 7.01 9.40
C ARG A 521 26.22 8.23 8.54
N ALA A 522 25.76 9.42 8.95
CA ALA A 522 26.14 10.67 8.31
C ALA A 522 27.66 10.77 8.11
N GLY A 523 28.06 11.08 6.88
CA GLY A 523 29.47 11.21 6.48
C GLY A 523 30.14 9.90 6.05
N GLU A 524 29.51 8.74 6.23
CA GLU A 524 30.02 7.46 5.75
C GLU A 524 29.57 7.17 4.31
N VAL A 525 30.40 6.42 3.58
CA VAL A 525 30.10 5.95 2.22
C VAL A 525 30.33 4.45 2.15
N LYS A 526 29.31 3.73 1.69
CA LYS A 526 29.46 2.35 1.27
C LYS A 526 29.70 2.32 -0.23
N GLN A 527 30.88 1.85 -0.62
CA GLN A 527 31.16 1.47 -2.00
C GLN A 527 30.91 -0.04 -2.15
N LEU A 528 29.98 -0.42 -3.03
CA LEU A 528 29.73 -1.80 -3.41
C LEU A 528 30.24 -2.05 -4.82
N THR A 529 30.89 -3.20 -5.02
CA THR A 529 31.23 -3.68 -6.36
C THR A 529 30.17 -4.68 -6.80
N ILE A 530 29.42 -4.33 -7.83
CA ILE A 530 28.38 -5.17 -8.42
C ILE A 530 29.02 -6.00 -9.53
N SER A 531 28.72 -7.31 -9.56
CA SER A 531 29.23 -8.17 -10.64
C SER A 531 28.84 -7.61 -12.01
N ARG A 532 29.75 -7.74 -12.98
CA ARG A 532 29.47 -7.41 -14.38
C ARG A 532 28.29 -8.19 -14.97
N ASP A 533 27.89 -9.31 -14.35
CA ASP A 533 26.79 -10.13 -14.85
C ASP A 533 25.42 -9.41 -14.73
N PHE A 534 25.36 -8.35 -13.93
CA PHE A 534 24.24 -7.41 -13.87
C PHE A 534 24.20 -6.39 -15.02
N ARG A 535 25.23 -6.37 -15.87
CA ARG A 535 25.27 -5.50 -17.05
C ARG A 535 24.44 -6.11 -18.17
N LEU A 536 23.66 -5.28 -18.87
CA LEU A 536 22.94 -5.72 -20.05
C LEU A 536 23.88 -5.90 -21.26
N SER A 537 23.44 -6.66 -22.26
CA SER A 537 24.18 -6.88 -23.50
C SER A 537 23.29 -6.72 -24.73
N GLY A 538 23.65 -5.79 -25.61
CA GLY A 538 22.92 -5.60 -26.86
C GLY A 538 21.48 -5.10 -26.69
N THR A 539 20.55 -5.69 -27.45
CA THR A 539 19.10 -5.50 -27.24
C THR A 539 18.56 -6.73 -26.55
N GLU A 540 18.14 -6.59 -25.29
CA GLU A 540 17.68 -7.71 -24.48
C GLU A 540 16.67 -7.26 -23.40
N MET A 541 15.84 -8.20 -22.97
CA MET A 541 14.94 -8.06 -21.82
C MET A 541 15.33 -9.13 -20.79
N THR A 542 15.67 -8.70 -19.57
CA THR A 542 16.18 -9.59 -18.51
C THR A 542 15.74 -9.11 -17.13
N GLU A 543 15.91 -9.94 -16.10
CA GLU A 543 15.56 -9.63 -14.71
C GLU A 543 16.77 -9.12 -13.88
N LYS A 544 17.55 -8.19 -14.44
CA LYS A 544 18.78 -7.68 -13.82
C LYS A 544 18.57 -6.42 -12.94
N GLY A 545 17.33 -6.06 -12.64
CA GLY A 545 17.03 -4.91 -11.77
C GLY A 545 17.53 -5.12 -10.34
N ILE A 546 18.25 -4.13 -9.81
CA ILE A 546 18.83 -4.14 -8.46
C ILE A 546 17.97 -3.25 -7.57
N LEU A 547 17.44 -3.82 -6.50
CA LEU A 547 16.66 -3.14 -5.47
C LEU A 547 17.58 -2.69 -4.34
N ILE A 548 17.54 -1.39 -4.01
CA ILE A 548 18.14 -0.84 -2.81
C ILE A 548 17.03 -0.33 -1.90
N LYS A 549 17.00 -0.80 -0.65
CA LYS A 549 16.06 -0.37 0.38
C LYS A 549 16.80 0.15 1.60
N ALA A 550 16.33 1.24 2.18
CA ALA A 550 16.91 1.84 3.38
C ALA A 550 15.84 2.15 4.43
N THR A 551 16.24 2.16 5.70
CA THR A 551 15.35 2.55 6.82
C THR A 551 15.12 4.05 6.92
N ASP A 552 15.95 4.85 6.24
CA ASP A 552 15.89 6.31 6.16
C ASP A 552 16.59 6.78 4.87
N ASP A 553 16.55 8.07 4.58
CA ASP A 553 16.95 8.59 3.27
C ASP A 553 18.45 8.41 2.99
N ILE A 554 18.74 7.89 1.79
CA ILE A 554 20.07 7.69 1.26
C ILE A 554 20.19 8.35 -0.11
N VAL A 555 21.41 8.66 -0.52
CA VAL A 555 21.75 9.11 -1.88
C VAL A 555 22.63 8.05 -2.53
N ILE A 556 22.38 7.79 -3.81
CA ILE A 556 23.04 6.72 -4.58
C ILE A 556 23.69 7.30 -5.84
N TYR A 557 24.91 6.85 -6.13
CA TYR A 557 25.58 7.08 -7.42
C TYR A 557 26.02 5.76 -8.02
N GLY A 558 25.73 5.56 -9.30
CA GLY A 558 26.18 4.39 -10.06
C GLY A 558 27.33 4.77 -10.99
N ILE A 559 28.39 3.97 -11.02
CA ILE A 559 29.44 4.05 -12.05
C ILE A 559 29.39 2.76 -12.87
N ASN A 560 29.08 2.90 -14.16
CA ASN A 560 29.09 1.77 -15.08
C ASN A 560 30.54 1.49 -15.51
N LYS A 561 31.26 0.78 -14.65
CA LYS A 561 32.73 0.72 -14.68
C LYS A 561 33.27 -0.41 -15.55
N GLU A 562 34.19 -0.10 -16.46
CA GLU A 562 35.03 -1.06 -17.17
C GLU A 562 36.42 -0.48 -17.44
N THR A 563 37.39 -1.33 -17.73
CA THR A 563 38.78 -0.90 -17.94
C THR A 563 38.88 0.09 -19.12
N TYR A 564 39.21 1.36 -18.84
CA TYR A 564 39.23 2.48 -19.81
C TYR A 564 37.88 2.72 -20.52
N SER A 565 36.77 2.48 -19.83
CA SER A 565 35.43 2.74 -20.35
C SER A 565 34.44 2.93 -19.19
N ASN A 566 34.20 4.17 -18.76
CA ASN A 566 33.46 4.49 -17.55
C ASN A 566 32.68 5.79 -17.70
N ASP A 567 31.45 5.80 -17.20
CA ASP A 567 30.74 7.03 -16.88
C ASP A 567 29.79 6.77 -15.71
N GLY A 568 29.28 7.85 -15.10
CA GLY A 568 28.49 7.80 -13.87
C GLY A 568 27.12 8.42 -14.02
N PHE A 569 26.22 8.05 -13.12
CA PHE A 569 24.89 8.65 -13.04
C PHE A 569 24.46 8.85 -11.59
N LEU A 570 23.66 9.89 -11.36
CA LEU A 570 22.91 10.07 -10.11
C LEU A 570 21.75 9.07 -10.07
N GLY A 571 21.70 8.25 -9.01
CA GLY A 571 20.62 7.30 -8.80
C GLY A 571 19.36 8.02 -8.29
N LEU A 572 18.23 7.83 -8.97
CA LEU A 572 16.96 8.44 -8.58
C LEU A 572 16.08 7.46 -7.80
N PRO A 573 15.49 7.87 -6.65
CA PRO A 573 14.59 7.02 -5.88
C PRO A 573 13.25 6.81 -6.61
N THR A 574 12.54 5.75 -6.23
CA THR A 574 11.32 5.30 -6.94
C THR A 574 10.14 6.25 -6.82
N ASP A 575 10.11 7.10 -5.81
CA ASP A 575 9.08 8.12 -5.52
C ASP A 575 9.18 9.37 -6.40
N VAL A 576 10.35 9.65 -6.95
CA VAL A 576 10.57 10.79 -7.88
C VAL A 576 10.59 10.39 -9.35
N LEU A 577 10.41 9.11 -9.69
CA LEU A 577 10.33 8.67 -11.08
C LEU A 577 9.01 9.10 -11.74
N GLY A 578 8.98 9.08 -13.07
CA GLY A 578 7.82 9.49 -13.86
C GLY A 578 7.42 8.44 -14.91
N LYS A 579 6.55 8.86 -15.81
CA LYS A 579 5.98 7.99 -16.86
C LYS A 579 6.45 8.33 -18.27
N GLU A 580 7.00 9.52 -18.46
CA GLU A 580 7.33 10.08 -19.77
C GLU A 580 8.78 10.57 -19.80
N TYR A 581 9.51 10.16 -20.83
CA TYR A 581 10.92 10.45 -21.02
C TYR A 581 11.23 10.66 -22.50
N PHE A 582 12.23 11.48 -22.79
CA PHE A 582 12.92 11.48 -24.07
C PHE A 582 14.37 11.06 -23.86
N ALA A 583 14.83 10.11 -24.66
CA ALA A 583 16.21 9.65 -24.60
C ALA A 583 17.21 10.71 -25.08
N ALA A 584 18.44 10.59 -24.60
CA ALA A 584 19.59 11.36 -25.06
C ALA A 584 20.81 10.44 -25.23
N SER A 585 21.46 10.51 -26.38
CA SER A 585 22.67 9.75 -26.72
C SER A 585 23.53 10.59 -27.65
N TYR A 586 24.74 10.16 -27.99
CA TYR A 586 25.58 10.87 -28.95
C TYR A 586 25.88 10.00 -30.18
N GLY A 587 25.29 10.36 -31.31
CA GLY A 587 25.47 9.70 -32.60
C GLY A 587 26.19 10.57 -33.65
N PRO A 588 26.77 9.96 -34.70
CA PRO A 588 26.89 8.52 -34.91
C PRO A 588 27.84 7.87 -33.91
N ALA A 589 27.39 6.82 -33.22
CA ALA A 589 28.16 6.20 -32.16
C ALA A 589 29.31 5.36 -32.74
N THR A 590 30.44 5.32 -32.04
CA THR A 590 31.53 4.39 -32.42
C THR A 590 31.07 2.93 -32.37
N ILE A 591 30.25 2.60 -31.36
CA ILE A 591 29.68 1.25 -31.21
C ILE A 591 28.15 1.29 -31.32
N TYR A 592 27.45 1.73 -30.27
CA TYR A 592 25.99 1.84 -30.24
C TYR A 592 25.54 2.95 -29.27
N CYS A 593 24.43 3.61 -29.61
CA CYS A 593 23.58 4.35 -28.67
C CYS A 593 22.69 3.35 -27.92
N LEU A 594 22.40 3.62 -26.65
CA LEU A 594 21.67 2.74 -25.75
C LEU A 594 20.54 3.47 -25.03
N ILE A 595 19.43 2.76 -24.81
CA ILE A 595 18.38 3.14 -23.86
C ILE A 595 18.10 1.90 -23.00
N LEU A 596 18.04 2.08 -21.69
CA LEU A 596 17.65 1.07 -20.72
C LEU A 596 16.39 1.54 -19.97
N ILE A 597 15.37 0.69 -19.93
CA ILE A 597 14.12 0.90 -19.22
C ILE A 597 14.00 -0.14 -18.11
N ILE A 598 13.57 0.28 -16.92
CA ILE A 598 13.46 -0.57 -15.74
C ILE A 598 12.04 -0.48 -15.17
N GLY A 599 11.42 -1.63 -14.96
CA GLY A 599 10.07 -1.73 -14.39
C GLY A 599 10.06 -1.54 -12.89
N ILE A 600 9.24 -0.61 -12.42
CA ILE A 600 9.04 -0.31 -10.99
C ILE A 600 7.81 -1.03 -10.42
N HIS A 601 6.82 -1.30 -11.27
CA HIS A 601 5.61 -2.05 -10.94
C HIS A 601 5.41 -3.23 -11.88
N ASP A 602 4.75 -4.28 -11.39
CA ASP A 602 4.31 -5.39 -12.23
C ASP A 602 3.25 -4.94 -13.23
N ASP A 603 3.19 -5.62 -14.38
CA ASP A 603 2.22 -5.38 -15.44
C ASP A 603 2.25 -3.91 -15.93
N THR A 604 3.46 -3.42 -16.22
CA THR A 604 3.71 -2.07 -16.77
C THR A 604 3.84 -2.17 -18.28
N GLU A 605 3.00 -1.42 -19.00
CA GLU A 605 3.06 -1.33 -20.45
C GLU A 605 3.85 -0.09 -20.83
N VAL A 606 4.88 -0.27 -21.68
CA VAL A 606 5.78 0.78 -22.12
C VAL A 606 5.72 0.89 -23.64
N ASN A 607 5.41 2.09 -24.13
CA ASN A 607 5.45 2.46 -25.53
C ASN A 607 6.73 3.27 -25.81
N ILE A 608 7.52 2.78 -26.76
CA ILE A 608 8.79 3.38 -27.18
C ILE A 608 8.66 3.78 -28.64
N LYS A 609 8.57 5.09 -28.90
CA LYS A 609 8.55 5.66 -30.25
C LYS A 609 9.95 6.12 -30.63
N LEU A 610 10.58 5.40 -31.55
CA LEU A 610 11.96 5.68 -31.99
C LEU A 610 12.09 7.07 -32.61
N SER A 611 13.22 7.74 -32.36
CA SER A 611 13.50 9.06 -32.91
C SER A 611 13.52 9.06 -34.45
N GLY A 612 13.31 10.24 -35.05
CA GLY A 612 13.38 10.46 -36.50
C GLY A 612 14.80 10.56 -37.07
N ASN A 613 15.83 10.34 -36.25
CA ASN A 613 17.24 10.54 -36.63
C ASN A 613 17.69 9.51 -37.68
N GLN A 614 18.79 9.84 -38.38
CA GLN A 614 19.39 8.93 -39.36
C GLN A 614 19.91 7.65 -38.70
N ASP A 615 19.85 6.55 -39.44
CA ASP A 615 20.37 5.22 -39.06
C ASP A 615 19.79 4.62 -37.77
N VAL A 616 18.64 5.13 -37.31
CA VAL A 616 17.91 4.56 -36.19
C VAL A 616 17.17 3.30 -36.64
N SER A 617 17.64 2.18 -36.09
CA SER A 617 16.99 0.87 -36.18
C SER A 617 17.24 0.06 -34.91
N VAL A 618 16.21 -0.63 -34.42
CA VAL A 618 16.27 -1.52 -33.26
C VAL A 618 15.66 -2.86 -33.64
N THR A 619 16.38 -3.96 -33.40
CA THR A 619 15.87 -5.32 -33.63
C THR A 619 15.59 -6.01 -32.30
N TYR A 620 14.35 -6.45 -32.09
CA TYR A 620 13.92 -7.17 -30.90
C TYR A 620 12.92 -8.28 -31.28
N ASN A 621 13.10 -9.48 -30.71
CA ASN A 621 12.29 -10.67 -31.01
C ASN A 621 12.10 -10.96 -32.52
N GLY A 622 13.17 -10.75 -33.30
CA GLY A 622 13.15 -10.98 -34.76
C GLY A 622 12.47 -9.88 -35.58
N VAL A 623 11.92 -8.84 -34.93
CA VAL A 623 11.30 -7.68 -35.61
C VAL A 623 12.25 -6.49 -35.54
N THR A 624 12.47 -5.84 -36.69
CA THR A 624 13.25 -4.60 -36.76
C THR A 624 12.31 -3.41 -36.86
N TYR A 625 12.43 -2.51 -35.88
CA TYR A 625 11.75 -1.22 -35.83
C TYR A 625 12.71 -0.15 -36.32
N TYR A 626 12.25 0.70 -37.24
CA TYR A 626 13.00 1.81 -37.80
C TYR A 626 12.55 3.14 -37.18
N LYS A 627 13.25 4.23 -37.51
CA LYS A 627 12.91 5.60 -37.09
C LYS A 627 11.40 5.90 -37.14
N GLU A 628 10.91 6.63 -36.15
CA GLU A 628 9.50 7.03 -35.95
C GLU A 628 8.50 5.89 -35.71
N GLN A 629 8.89 4.62 -35.81
CA GLN A 629 8.03 3.50 -35.45
C GLN A 629 7.96 3.31 -33.93
N SER A 630 6.82 2.80 -33.48
CA SER A 630 6.59 2.47 -32.08
C SER A 630 6.72 0.97 -31.84
N MET A 631 7.29 0.63 -30.69
CA MET A 631 7.23 -0.71 -30.11
C MET A 631 6.59 -0.64 -28.73
N ILE A 632 5.72 -1.61 -28.43
CA ILE A 632 5.07 -1.75 -27.14
C ILE A 632 5.61 -3.01 -26.47
N VAL A 633 6.06 -2.87 -25.23
CA VAL A 633 6.55 -3.98 -24.42
C VAL A 633 5.86 -3.98 -23.06
N LYS A 634 5.65 -5.17 -22.51
CA LYS A 634 5.21 -5.34 -21.12
C LYS A 634 6.41 -5.71 -20.26
N ILE A 635 6.60 -4.97 -19.18
CA ILE A 635 7.66 -5.20 -18.21
C ILE A 635 7.05 -5.34 -16.81
N ASN A 636 7.69 -6.14 -15.98
CA ASN A 636 7.29 -6.31 -14.59
C ASN A 636 8.27 -5.59 -13.66
N ARG A 637 7.98 -5.58 -12.36
CA ARG A 637 8.90 -5.01 -11.38
C ARG A 637 10.25 -5.75 -11.45
N TYR A 638 11.35 -5.00 -11.47
CA TYR A 638 12.73 -5.48 -11.64
C TYR A 638 13.13 -5.94 -13.05
N THR A 639 12.18 -6.01 -13.99
CA THR A 639 12.50 -6.29 -15.39
C THR A 639 13.29 -5.11 -15.96
N THR A 640 14.38 -5.41 -16.65
CA THR A 640 15.26 -4.48 -17.36
C THR A 640 15.15 -4.74 -18.86
N PHE A 641 14.90 -3.70 -19.65
CA PHE A 641 14.80 -3.79 -21.09
C PHE A 641 15.73 -2.77 -21.74
N GLN A 642 16.76 -3.24 -22.45
CA GLN A 642 17.68 -2.37 -23.17
C GLN A 642 17.49 -2.52 -24.67
N ILE A 643 17.50 -1.39 -25.38
CA ILE A 643 17.57 -1.31 -26.83
C ILE A 643 18.89 -0.66 -27.25
N LYS A 644 19.38 -1.03 -28.44
CA LYS A 644 20.58 -0.46 -29.04
C LYS A 644 20.30 0.00 -30.45
N SER A 645 20.99 1.05 -30.88
CA SER A 645 21.01 1.46 -32.28
C SER A 645 22.36 2.03 -32.67
N ARG A 646 22.69 2.01 -33.97
CA ARG A 646 23.86 2.77 -34.48
C ARG A 646 23.53 4.24 -34.65
N GLY A 647 22.29 4.52 -35.09
CA GLY A 647 21.76 5.87 -35.16
C GLY A 647 21.61 6.51 -33.78
N ASP A 648 21.53 7.83 -33.79
CA ASP A 648 21.34 8.62 -32.58
C ASP A 648 19.93 8.40 -32.02
N LEU A 649 19.83 7.89 -30.78
CA LEU A 649 18.54 7.64 -30.14
C LEU A 649 17.94 8.89 -29.48
N THR A 650 18.63 10.04 -29.53
CA THR A 650 18.14 11.31 -28.97
C THR A 650 16.76 11.67 -29.52
N GLY A 651 15.82 11.95 -28.63
CA GLY A 651 14.43 12.25 -29.00
C GLY A 651 13.52 11.03 -29.13
N THR A 652 14.01 9.82 -28.84
CA THR A 652 13.14 8.63 -28.71
C THR A 652 12.22 8.86 -27.52
N TYR A 653 10.92 8.85 -27.77
CA TYR A 653 9.90 9.11 -26.76
C TYR A 653 9.46 7.81 -26.10
N ILE A 654 9.51 7.78 -24.77
CA ILE A 654 9.20 6.62 -23.94
C ILE A 654 8.06 7.03 -23.02
N SER A 655 6.95 6.31 -23.09
CA SER A 655 5.75 6.54 -22.27
C SER A 655 5.26 5.24 -21.66
N ALA A 656 4.72 5.29 -20.45
CA ALA A 656 4.21 4.11 -19.76
C ALA A 656 2.92 4.39 -18.97
N ASN A 657 2.13 3.35 -18.72
CA ASN A 657 0.92 3.46 -17.90
C ASN A 657 1.23 3.61 -16.38
N LYS A 658 2.40 3.13 -15.94
CA LYS A 658 2.92 3.21 -14.57
C LYS A 658 4.33 3.81 -14.58
N ILE A 659 4.83 4.24 -13.42
CA ILE A 659 6.17 4.82 -13.31
C ILE A 659 7.25 3.82 -13.74
N ILE A 660 8.29 4.33 -14.40
CA ILE A 660 9.44 3.56 -14.91
C ILE A 660 10.74 4.33 -14.62
N SER A 661 11.87 3.63 -14.61
CA SER A 661 13.18 4.28 -14.66
C SER A 661 13.79 4.16 -16.06
N VAL A 662 14.44 5.21 -16.54
CA VAL A 662 15.08 5.25 -17.86
C VAL A 662 16.51 5.74 -17.73
N LEU A 663 17.46 4.98 -18.27
CA LEU A 663 18.84 5.39 -18.49
C LEU A 663 19.10 5.48 -20.00
N SER A 664 19.95 6.40 -20.41
CA SER A 664 20.30 6.59 -21.83
C SER A 664 21.75 7.03 -21.98
N GLY A 665 22.33 6.72 -23.14
CA GLY A 665 23.69 7.12 -23.47
C GLY A 665 24.28 6.26 -24.58
N ASN A 666 25.52 5.81 -24.40
CA ASN A 666 26.28 5.13 -25.45
C ASN A 666 27.09 3.98 -24.87
N LYS A 667 27.15 2.86 -25.59
CA LYS A 667 28.09 1.78 -25.27
C LYS A 667 29.54 2.26 -25.31
N LYS A 668 29.86 3.02 -26.35
CA LYS A 668 31.13 3.74 -26.53
C LYS A 668 31.01 4.75 -27.67
N THR A 669 31.52 5.96 -27.48
CA THR A 669 31.51 6.99 -28.52
C THR A 669 32.62 8.03 -28.36
N LYS A 670 32.93 8.75 -29.43
CA LYS A 670 33.76 9.98 -29.41
C LYS A 670 32.85 11.19 -29.53
N ILE A 671 33.24 12.30 -28.93
CA ILE A 671 32.48 13.55 -28.99
C ILE A 671 33.35 14.64 -29.62
N GLY A 672 32.83 15.27 -30.67
CA GLY A 672 33.58 16.27 -31.45
C GLY A 672 34.75 15.68 -32.25
N SER A 673 35.80 16.48 -32.42
CA SER A 673 36.98 16.14 -33.24
C SER A 673 38.10 15.40 -32.51
N GLY A 674 37.95 15.18 -31.20
CA GLY A 674 38.95 14.49 -30.38
C GLY A 674 39.06 13.00 -30.68
N LYS A 675 40.06 12.36 -30.07
CA LYS A 675 40.37 10.93 -30.32
C LYS A 675 39.89 9.98 -29.22
N SER A 676 39.82 10.45 -27.97
CA SER A 676 39.38 9.61 -26.86
C SER A 676 37.91 9.23 -27.00
N GLN A 677 37.54 8.11 -26.40
CA GLN A 677 36.20 7.53 -26.54
C GLN A 677 35.81 6.82 -25.27
N ASP A 678 34.60 7.07 -24.80
CA ASP A 678 34.13 6.49 -23.55
C ASP A 678 32.70 5.94 -23.66
N HIS A 679 32.34 5.11 -22.69
CA HIS A 679 30.94 4.85 -22.33
C HIS A 679 30.29 6.15 -21.89
N LEU A 680 29.00 6.33 -22.18
CA LEU A 680 28.22 7.46 -21.67
C LEU A 680 26.96 6.93 -21.03
N VAL A 681 26.59 7.44 -19.86
CA VAL A 681 25.34 7.04 -19.19
C VAL A 681 24.83 8.14 -18.28
N GLU A 682 23.53 8.40 -18.34
CA GLU A 682 22.81 9.14 -17.31
C GLU A 682 21.47 8.45 -17.00
N GLN A 683 21.03 8.53 -15.75
CA GLN A 683 19.65 8.22 -15.38
C GLN A 683 18.80 9.48 -15.63
N LEU A 684 17.84 9.35 -16.53
CA LEU A 684 17.07 10.50 -17.01
C LEU A 684 16.04 10.94 -15.97
N ILE A 685 15.82 12.25 -15.90
CA ILE A 685 14.66 12.84 -15.23
C ILE A 685 13.44 12.83 -16.17
N SER A 686 12.26 12.58 -15.61
CA SER A 686 11.02 12.57 -16.37
C SER A 686 10.60 13.97 -16.83
N VAL A 687 9.81 14.03 -17.91
CA VAL A 687 9.44 15.29 -18.59
C VAL A 687 8.78 16.30 -17.65
N ASP A 688 8.08 15.84 -16.62
CA ASP A 688 7.44 16.68 -15.59
C ASP A 688 8.41 17.53 -14.76
N LYS A 689 9.70 17.19 -14.79
CA LYS A 689 10.78 17.83 -14.01
C LYS A 689 11.69 18.70 -14.86
N TRP A 690 11.39 18.83 -16.16
CA TRP A 690 12.16 19.64 -17.09
C TRP A 690 11.88 21.13 -16.88
N GLY A 691 12.94 21.94 -16.90
CA GLY A 691 12.87 23.37 -16.67
C GLY A 691 13.01 24.18 -17.95
N LYS A 692 13.05 25.50 -17.80
CA LYS A 692 13.16 26.46 -18.91
C LYS A 692 14.47 27.22 -18.89
N ARG A 693 15.11 27.32 -17.72
CA ARG A 693 16.32 28.11 -17.51
C ARG A 693 17.46 27.19 -17.10
N TYR A 694 18.59 27.32 -17.78
CA TYR A 694 19.78 26.53 -17.48
C TYR A 694 21.01 27.41 -17.46
N ILE A 695 21.93 27.10 -16.56
CA ILE A 695 23.23 27.75 -16.49
C ILE A 695 24.31 26.67 -16.54
N ALA A 696 25.25 26.81 -17.46
CA ALA A 696 26.39 25.91 -17.57
C ALA A 696 27.67 26.61 -17.09
N VAL A 697 28.34 25.96 -16.13
CA VAL A 697 29.68 26.32 -15.70
C VAL A 697 30.68 25.51 -16.56
N PRO A 698 31.69 26.16 -17.16
CA PRO A 698 32.67 25.45 -17.96
C PRO A 698 33.41 24.39 -17.14
N ILE A 699 33.67 23.23 -17.73
CA ILE A 699 34.41 22.16 -17.06
C ILE A 699 35.86 22.62 -16.79
N PRO A 700 36.33 22.60 -15.53
CA PRO A 700 37.61 23.17 -15.18
C PRO A 700 38.79 22.37 -15.75
N GLU A 701 39.87 23.09 -16.04
CA GLU A 701 41.15 22.52 -16.52
C GLU A 701 41.03 21.69 -17.82
N ARG A 702 40.13 22.11 -18.72
CA ARG A 702 39.93 21.54 -20.07
C ARG A 702 40.30 22.53 -21.17
N ALA A 703 40.67 22.01 -22.34
CA ALA A 703 41.03 22.82 -23.51
C ALA A 703 40.07 22.63 -24.71
N ALA A 704 39.37 21.48 -24.78
CA ALA A 704 38.56 21.12 -25.96
C ALA A 704 37.25 21.92 -26.09
N GLY A 705 36.65 22.32 -24.96
CA GLY A 705 35.29 22.85 -24.91
C GLY A 705 34.26 21.74 -24.70
N ASP A 706 32.98 22.11 -24.73
CA ASP A 706 31.86 21.21 -24.48
C ASP A 706 30.75 21.40 -25.52
N THR A 707 29.91 20.38 -25.68
CA THR A 707 28.77 20.40 -26.59
C THR A 707 27.47 20.24 -25.80
N TYR A 708 26.46 21.02 -26.16
CA TYR A 708 25.18 21.06 -25.47
C TYR A 708 24.07 20.66 -26.44
N ARG A 709 23.26 19.69 -26.03
CA ARG A 709 22.04 19.32 -26.74
C ARG A 709 20.83 19.82 -26.00
N PHE A 710 19.91 20.40 -26.76
CA PHE A 710 18.64 20.91 -26.27
C PHE A 710 17.53 20.09 -26.89
N ILE A 711 16.72 19.43 -26.06
CA ILE A 711 15.64 18.53 -26.50
C ILE A 711 14.31 19.13 -26.06
N ALA A 712 13.37 19.31 -26.98
CA ALA A 712 12.07 19.90 -26.67
C ALA A 712 11.09 18.88 -26.09
N SER A 713 10.37 19.24 -25.02
CA SER A 713 9.19 18.47 -24.58
C SER A 713 7.95 18.78 -25.43
N GLU A 714 7.93 19.95 -26.08
CA GLU A 714 6.76 20.51 -26.75
C GLU A 714 7.10 21.10 -28.12
N SER A 715 6.10 21.17 -29.01
CA SER A 715 6.21 21.86 -30.30
C SER A 715 6.48 23.36 -30.12
N ASP A 716 7.14 23.95 -31.12
CA ASP A 716 7.43 25.39 -31.20
C ASP A 716 8.18 25.95 -29.98
N THR A 717 9.17 25.20 -29.50
CA THR A 717 10.04 25.63 -28.40
C THR A 717 11.16 26.51 -28.92
N ASN A 718 11.22 27.76 -28.47
CA ASN A 718 12.29 28.70 -28.81
C ASN A 718 13.33 28.72 -27.70
N ILE A 719 14.61 28.72 -28.06
CA ILE A 719 15.75 28.72 -27.14
C ILE A 719 16.60 29.93 -27.45
N LYS A 720 17.02 30.65 -26.40
CA LYS A 720 18.01 31.73 -26.46
C LYS A 720 19.22 31.33 -25.63
N ILE A 721 20.41 31.60 -26.15
CA ILE A 721 21.67 31.20 -25.54
C ILE A 721 22.59 32.41 -25.49
N TRP A 722 23.06 32.74 -24.29
CA TRP A 722 24.05 33.77 -24.05
C TRP A 722 25.28 33.16 -23.43
N GLY A 723 26.46 33.63 -23.84
CA GLY A 723 27.73 33.09 -23.36
C GLY A 723 28.75 34.19 -23.16
N GLN A 724 29.48 34.10 -22.05
CA GLN A 724 30.46 35.11 -21.66
C GLN A 724 31.81 34.46 -21.35
N ARG A 725 32.88 35.04 -21.92
CA ARG A 725 34.27 34.76 -21.53
C ARG A 725 34.79 35.94 -20.73
N GLY A 726 35.10 35.73 -19.45
CA GLY A 726 35.51 36.82 -18.56
C GLY A 726 34.42 37.90 -18.43
N ARG A 727 34.66 39.10 -18.96
CA ARG A 727 33.66 40.20 -18.99
C ARG A 727 33.05 40.46 -20.38
N HIS A 728 33.41 39.66 -21.39
CA HIS A 728 32.99 39.87 -22.77
C HIS A 728 31.91 38.88 -23.17
N LEU A 729 30.76 39.39 -23.62
CA LEU A 729 29.70 38.58 -24.22
C LEU A 729 30.18 38.07 -25.60
N GLU A 730 30.33 36.76 -25.73
CA GLU A 730 30.88 36.10 -26.93
C GLU A 730 29.80 35.33 -27.70
N VAL A 731 28.75 34.87 -27.01
CA VAL A 731 27.65 34.11 -27.61
C VAL A 731 26.32 34.85 -27.39
N ASN A 732 25.54 34.98 -28.46
CA ASN A 732 24.16 35.45 -28.45
C ASN A 732 23.42 34.76 -29.61
N GLU A 733 22.89 33.58 -29.35
CA GLU A 733 22.29 32.71 -30.35
C GLU A 733 20.83 32.38 -30.02
N GLN A 734 20.10 31.96 -31.04
CA GLN A 734 18.74 31.46 -30.89
C GLN A 734 18.55 30.18 -31.70
N ALA A 735 17.68 29.30 -31.23
CA ALA A 735 17.25 28.11 -31.93
C ALA A 735 15.75 27.88 -31.75
N LYS A 736 15.13 27.20 -32.71
CA LYS A 736 13.72 26.81 -32.64
C LYS A 736 13.59 25.31 -32.87
N LEU A 737 12.88 24.63 -31.97
CA LEU A 737 12.58 23.21 -32.02
C LEU A 737 11.09 23.06 -32.35
N SER A 738 10.79 22.38 -33.46
CA SER A 738 9.44 22.43 -34.05
C SER A 738 8.47 21.42 -33.45
N VAL A 739 8.96 20.29 -32.95
CA VAL A 739 8.14 19.18 -32.43
C VAL A 739 8.74 18.57 -31.14
N PRO A 740 7.95 17.89 -30.29
CA PRO A 740 8.46 17.15 -29.14
C PRO A 740 9.52 16.13 -29.56
N GLY A 741 10.59 16.01 -28.77
CA GLY A 741 11.73 15.14 -29.05
C GLY A 741 12.68 15.66 -30.14
N SER A 742 12.33 16.72 -30.88
CA SER A 742 13.30 17.38 -31.75
C SER A 742 14.38 18.06 -30.90
N TRP A 743 15.59 18.11 -31.46
CA TRP A 743 16.76 18.60 -30.73
C TRP A 743 17.70 19.38 -31.64
N THR A 744 18.52 20.23 -31.03
CA THR A 744 19.62 20.93 -31.68
C THR A 744 20.87 20.81 -30.82
N GLU A 745 22.03 20.93 -31.46
CA GLU A 745 23.34 20.83 -30.80
C GLU A 745 24.14 22.12 -31.01
N LYS A 746 24.86 22.55 -29.97
CA LYS A 746 25.76 23.72 -30.01
C LYS A 746 27.04 23.42 -29.23
N SER A 747 28.19 23.82 -29.78
CA SER A 747 29.49 23.60 -29.15
C SER A 747 30.14 24.94 -28.79
N TYR A 748 30.74 25.00 -27.60
CA TYR A 748 31.35 26.22 -27.06
C TYR A 748 32.73 25.93 -26.46
N SER A 749 33.59 26.95 -26.43
CA SER A 749 34.93 26.86 -25.83
C SER A 749 34.89 26.59 -24.31
N ALA A 750 35.96 26.01 -23.77
CA ALA A 750 36.06 25.52 -22.38
C ALA A 750 36.04 26.60 -21.28
N ASP A 751 35.86 27.87 -21.63
CA ASP A 751 35.94 29.01 -20.73
C ASP A 751 34.72 29.94 -20.82
N ILE A 752 33.64 29.48 -21.47
CA ILE A 752 32.42 30.24 -21.67
C ILE A 752 31.35 29.80 -20.65
N TYR A 753 30.91 30.73 -19.82
CA TYR A 753 29.74 30.54 -18.96
C TYR A 753 28.48 30.80 -19.78
N LEU A 754 27.53 29.87 -19.74
CA LEU A 754 26.32 29.93 -20.56
C LEU A 754 25.08 30.17 -19.71
N TYR A 755 24.18 31.02 -20.21
CA TYR A 755 22.78 31.08 -19.81
C TYR A 755 21.91 30.67 -20.99
N ILE A 756 21.00 29.74 -20.73
CA ILE A 756 20.07 29.17 -21.70
C ILE A 756 18.66 29.41 -21.18
N GLU A 757 17.82 29.99 -22.02
CA GLU A 757 16.41 30.26 -21.72
C GLU A 757 15.53 29.69 -22.84
N ALA A 758 14.53 28.91 -22.46
CA ALA A 758 13.57 28.32 -23.38
C ALA A 758 12.15 28.85 -23.12
N SER A 759 11.36 28.99 -24.18
CA SER A 759 9.95 29.38 -24.05
C SER A 759 9.07 28.30 -23.43
N LYS A 760 9.55 27.05 -23.44
CA LYS A 760 8.87 25.83 -22.99
C LYS A 760 9.88 24.86 -22.37
N PRO A 761 9.46 23.89 -21.55
CA PRO A 761 10.37 22.96 -20.90
C PRO A 761 11.27 22.21 -21.90
N ILE A 762 12.55 22.08 -21.57
CA ILE A 762 13.54 21.34 -22.38
C ILE A 762 14.40 20.45 -21.49
N LEU A 763 15.11 19.50 -22.09
CA LEU A 763 16.26 18.84 -21.45
C LEU A 763 17.53 19.40 -22.05
N VAL A 764 18.49 19.75 -21.20
CA VAL A 764 19.83 20.16 -21.62
C VAL A 764 20.84 19.11 -21.19
N VAL A 765 21.53 18.54 -22.16
CA VAL A 765 22.60 17.56 -21.93
C VAL A 765 23.93 18.18 -22.35
N GLN A 766 24.88 18.23 -21.42
CA GLN A 766 26.25 18.62 -21.68
C GLN A 766 27.08 17.38 -21.98
N TYR A 767 27.76 17.41 -23.12
CA TYR A 767 28.71 16.40 -23.55
C TYR A 767 30.11 16.98 -23.49
N VAL A 768 30.92 16.44 -22.59
CA VAL A 768 32.31 16.84 -22.45
C VAL A 768 33.11 16.27 -23.62
N LEU A 769 33.80 17.13 -24.38
CA LEU A 769 34.41 16.72 -25.64
C LEU A 769 35.55 15.71 -25.45
N SER A 770 35.82 14.93 -26.49
CA SER A 770 37.00 14.06 -26.54
C SER A 770 38.30 14.88 -26.56
N GLN A 771 39.37 14.31 -26.00
CA GLN A 771 40.70 14.93 -25.93
C GLN A 771 41.21 15.30 -27.31
N LEU A 772 41.71 16.54 -27.43
CA LEU A 772 42.34 17.04 -28.65
C LEU A 772 43.76 16.46 -28.80
N ASN A 773 44.12 16.12 -30.03
CA ASN A 773 45.39 15.49 -30.37
C ASN A 773 46.54 16.51 -30.46
N THR A 774 46.67 17.39 -29.47
CA THR A 774 47.77 18.35 -29.35
C THR A 774 48.73 17.83 -28.30
N GLY A 775 50.01 17.64 -28.66
CA GLY A 775 51.07 17.06 -27.81
C GLY A 775 51.46 17.88 -26.56
N TYR A 776 50.51 18.57 -25.93
CA TYR A 776 50.64 19.27 -24.67
C TYR A 776 49.55 18.78 -23.69
N SER A 777 50.01 18.43 -22.50
CA SER A 777 49.47 17.45 -21.56
C SER A 777 48.44 17.98 -20.56
N THR A 778 47.39 18.70 -20.98
CA THR A 778 46.40 19.27 -20.02
C THR A 778 45.02 18.61 -20.06
N ASP A 779 44.58 18.10 -21.21
CA ASP A 779 43.30 17.40 -21.36
C ASP A 779 43.50 15.88 -21.33
N ILE A 780 43.43 15.30 -20.13
CA ILE A 780 43.73 13.89 -19.86
C ILE A 780 42.48 13.02 -19.63
N GLY A 781 41.29 13.63 -19.55
CA GLY A 781 40.04 12.94 -19.24
C GLY A 781 39.30 12.50 -20.50
N ASP A 782 38.67 11.34 -20.46
CA ASP A 782 37.83 10.86 -21.57
C ASP A 782 36.51 11.67 -21.65
N PRO A 783 35.72 11.56 -22.74
CA PRO A 783 34.43 12.26 -22.81
C PRO A 783 33.44 11.74 -21.74
N SER A 784 32.49 12.57 -21.33
CA SER A 784 31.40 12.22 -20.39
C SER A 784 30.10 12.92 -20.78
N MET A 785 28.98 12.40 -20.27
CA MET A 785 27.65 12.95 -20.45
C MET A 785 27.14 13.47 -19.10
N ILE A 786 26.58 14.68 -19.09
CA ILE A 786 26.06 15.32 -17.87
C ILE A 786 24.65 15.83 -18.17
N LEU A 787 23.68 15.45 -17.36
CA LEU A 787 22.39 16.15 -17.34
C LEU A 787 22.58 17.49 -16.62
N LEU A 788 22.34 18.60 -17.31
CA LEU A 788 22.47 19.90 -16.66
C LEU A 788 21.21 20.17 -15.82
N PRO A 789 21.30 20.46 -14.51
CA PRO A 789 20.12 20.77 -13.71
C PRO A 789 19.54 22.13 -14.16
N PRO A 790 18.22 22.23 -14.40
CA PRO A 790 17.58 23.51 -14.59
C PRO A 790 17.64 24.35 -13.32
N VAL A 791 17.62 25.67 -13.46
CA VAL A 791 17.59 26.62 -12.33
C VAL A 791 16.39 26.34 -11.43
N GLU A 792 15.28 25.93 -12.02
CA GLU A 792 14.04 25.53 -11.32
C GLU A 792 14.19 24.28 -10.44
N GLN A 793 15.27 23.50 -10.58
CA GLN A 793 15.55 22.29 -9.79
C GLN A 793 16.75 22.45 -8.85
N TYR A 794 17.26 23.69 -8.69
CA TYR A 794 18.34 23.98 -7.75
C TYR A 794 17.91 23.70 -6.32
N ASP A 795 18.88 23.33 -5.49
CA ASP A 795 18.63 22.94 -4.12
C ASP A 795 19.50 23.71 -3.13
N ALA A 796 19.13 23.66 -1.86
CA ALA A 796 19.85 24.33 -0.77
C ALA A 796 20.78 23.38 0.01
N ASP A 797 20.63 22.06 -0.15
CA ASP A 797 21.37 21.03 0.57
C ASP A 797 21.72 19.83 -0.30
N TYR A 798 23.00 19.69 -0.60
CA TYR A 798 23.52 18.58 -1.39
C TYR A 798 24.33 17.64 -0.52
N THR A 799 23.96 16.36 -0.48
CA THR A 799 24.78 15.30 0.12
C THR A 799 25.25 14.34 -0.96
N PHE A 800 26.57 14.24 -1.13
CA PHE A 800 27.17 13.44 -2.19
C PHE A 800 28.50 12.82 -1.79
N THR A 801 29.01 11.93 -2.64
CA THR A 801 30.33 11.33 -2.50
C THR A 801 31.06 11.34 -3.83
N THR A 802 32.39 11.42 -3.78
CA THR A 802 33.23 11.38 -4.96
C THR A 802 33.64 9.93 -5.30
N PRO A 803 33.38 9.46 -6.54
CA PRO A 803 33.86 8.17 -7.03
C PRO A 803 35.38 7.98 -6.93
N LYS A 804 35.82 6.71 -6.91
CA LYS A 804 37.25 6.33 -6.90
C LYS A 804 37.73 5.87 -8.27
N TYR A 805 38.91 6.36 -8.67
CA TYR A 805 39.55 6.01 -9.94
C TYR A 805 40.07 4.56 -9.93
N SER A 806 40.10 3.91 -11.09
CA SER A 806 40.51 2.50 -11.22
C SER A 806 41.96 2.23 -10.80
N LEU A 807 42.85 3.22 -10.97
CA LEU A 807 44.28 3.12 -10.65
C LEU A 807 44.73 4.11 -9.56
N GLY A 808 43.81 4.66 -8.76
CA GLY A 808 44.12 5.66 -7.74
C GLY A 808 42.95 6.58 -7.44
N SER A 809 43.20 7.89 -7.45
CA SER A 809 42.19 8.90 -7.16
C SER A 809 41.89 9.83 -8.34
N TYR A 810 40.63 10.25 -8.46
CA TYR A 810 40.22 11.28 -9.42
C TYR A 810 40.62 12.68 -8.95
N TYR A 811 40.82 13.58 -9.91
CA TYR A 811 40.69 15.00 -9.64
C TYR A 811 39.21 15.36 -9.71
N ASN A 812 38.59 15.56 -8.54
CA ASN A 812 37.16 15.86 -8.45
C ASN A 812 36.93 17.36 -8.30
N TYR A 813 35.90 17.84 -8.98
CA TYR A 813 35.48 19.22 -9.00
C TYR A 813 34.00 19.31 -8.65
N PHE A 814 33.68 20.22 -7.73
CA PHE A 814 32.32 20.62 -7.42
C PHE A 814 32.06 21.96 -8.10
N LEU A 815 31.26 21.93 -9.16
CA LEU A 815 30.85 23.10 -9.91
C LEU A 815 29.52 23.57 -9.33
N PHE A 816 29.37 24.88 -9.13
CA PHE A 816 28.17 25.44 -8.52
C PHE A 816 27.75 26.75 -9.19
N VAL A 817 26.45 27.05 -9.08
CA VAL A 817 25.83 28.28 -9.59
C VAL A 817 24.95 28.86 -8.49
N VAL A 818 25.24 30.08 -8.04
CA VAL A 818 24.54 30.73 -6.91
C VAL A 818 24.17 32.17 -7.28
N LYS A 819 23.13 32.74 -6.65
CA LYS A 819 22.74 34.15 -6.86
C LYS A 819 23.90 35.08 -6.45
N GLU A 820 24.11 36.13 -7.25
CA GLU A 820 25.12 37.17 -7.02
C GLU A 820 24.84 37.87 -5.67
N GLY A 821 25.85 37.93 -4.81
CA GLY A 821 25.74 38.44 -3.44
C GLY A 821 25.47 37.38 -2.36
N GLU A 822 25.10 36.15 -2.75
CA GLU A 822 24.86 35.03 -1.82
C GLU A 822 26.07 34.08 -1.69
N GLU A 823 27.17 34.32 -2.41
CA GLU A 823 28.33 33.43 -2.48
C GLU A 823 28.95 33.12 -1.11
N ASN A 824 28.98 34.14 -0.23
CA ASN A 824 29.57 34.04 1.11
C ASN A 824 28.81 33.08 2.04
N GLY A 825 27.57 32.71 1.71
CA GLY A 825 26.78 31.77 2.48
C GLY A 825 27.02 30.30 2.11
N LEU A 826 27.71 29.99 1.00
CA LEU A 826 28.02 28.61 0.63
C LEU A 826 28.93 27.93 1.66
N ARG A 827 28.62 26.69 2.00
CA ARG A 827 29.34 25.84 2.97
C ARG A 827 29.60 24.47 2.37
N VAL A 828 30.79 23.95 2.60
CA VAL A 828 31.20 22.57 2.29
C VAL A 828 31.64 21.91 3.59
N ASN A 829 30.93 20.86 4.02
CA ASN A 829 31.10 20.22 5.33
C ASN A 829 31.07 21.24 6.48
N GLY A 830 30.15 22.21 6.39
CA GLY A 830 29.97 23.29 7.36
C GLY A 830 31.01 24.41 7.32
N LYS A 831 32.03 24.32 6.46
CA LYS A 831 33.08 25.35 6.31
C LYS A 831 32.81 26.25 5.10
N PRO A 832 33.13 27.55 5.14
CA PRO A 832 33.05 28.41 3.96
C PRO A 832 33.83 27.84 2.78
N VAL A 833 33.32 28.06 1.57
CA VAL A 833 34.06 27.79 0.33
C VAL A 833 35.41 28.54 0.37
N PRO A 834 36.53 27.95 -0.10
CA PRO A 834 37.84 28.59 -0.07
C PRO A 834 37.84 30.01 -0.63
N THR A 835 38.51 30.94 0.05
CA THR A 835 38.59 32.37 -0.37
C THR A 835 39.31 32.57 -1.71
N THR A 836 40.04 31.56 -2.19
CA THR A 836 40.69 31.53 -3.51
C THR A 836 39.73 31.21 -4.65
N THR A 837 38.46 30.91 -4.35
CA THR A 837 37.46 30.54 -5.35
C THR A 837 37.07 31.75 -6.19
N THR A 838 37.08 31.57 -7.52
CA THR A 838 36.69 32.63 -8.46
C THR A 838 35.23 32.47 -8.81
N TYR A 839 34.47 33.55 -8.67
CA TYR A 839 33.07 33.63 -9.06
C TYR A 839 32.97 34.46 -10.33
N THR A 840 32.37 33.89 -11.38
CA THR A 840 32.20 34.56 -12.67
C THR A 840 30.74 34.85 -12.90
N LYS A 841 30.42 36.10 -13.21
CA LYS A 841 29.05 36.52 -13.53
C LYS A 841 28.57 35.82 -14.80
N VAL A 842 27.37 35.24 -14.72
CA VAL A 842 26.69 34.60 -15.83
C VAL A 842 25.93 35.68 -16.63
N PRO A 843 26.02 35.70 -17.97
CA PRO A 843 25.42 36.76 -18.77
C PRO A 843 23.89 36.76 -18.67
N ASN A 844 23.29 37.96 -18.62
CA ASN A 844 21.84 38.18 -18.56
C ASN A 844 21.12 37.55 -17.37
N THR A 845 21.84 37.25 -16.29
CA THR A 845 21.25 36.77 -15.05
C THR A 845 21.84 37.49 -13.84
N ASN A 846 21.23 37.25 -12.67
CA ASN A 846 21.75 37.62 -11.36
C ASN A 846 22.50 36.44 -10.70
N TYR A 847 23.07 35.52 -11.48
CA TYR A 847 23.82 34.37 -10.97
C TYR A 847 25.31 34.53 -11.26
N VAL A 848 26.11 33.92 -10.39
CA VAL A 848 27.54 33.69 -10.58
C VAL A 848 27.80 32.18 -10.58
N GLY A 849 28.71 31.75 -11.43
CA GLY A 849 29.20 30.37 -11.49
C GLY A 849 30.63 30.27 -10.96
N GLY A 850 30.96 29.13 -10.36
CA GLY A 850 32.30 28.83 -9.89
C GLY A 850 32.51 27.33 -9.70
N PHE A 851 33.72 26.97 -9.29
CA PHE A 851 34.03 25.58 -8.96
C PHE A 851 35.11 25.51 -7.89
N ILE A 852 35.16 24.40 -7.18
CA ILE A 852 36.24 24.04 -6.27
C ILE A 852 36.74 22.64 -6.52
N LYS A 853 38.02 22.42 -6.24
CA LYS A 853 38.61 21.09 -6.24
C LYS A 853 38.38 20.43 -4.88
N ILE A 854 37.83 19.22 -4.89
CA ILE A 854 37.52 18.47 -3.67
C ILE A 854 38.26 17.11 -3.66
N PRO A 855 38.87 16.70 -2.53
CA PRO A 855 39.44 15.37 -2.38
C PRO A 855 38.41 14.24 -2.49
N GLU A 856 38.88 12.99 -2.44
CA GLU A 856 37.99 11.85 -2.28
C GLU A 856 37.29 11.86 -0.90
N GLY A 857 35.98 11.60 -0.86
CA GLY A 857 35.23 11.55 0.38
C GLY A 857 33.74 11.80 0.23
N THR A 858 33.11 12.09 1.37
CA THR A 858 31.70 12.48 1.50
C THR A 858 31.62 13.98 1.74
N TYR A 859 30.66 14.63 1.09
CA TYR A 859 30.47 16.07 1.19
C TYR A 859 29.01 16.40 1.41
N GLN A 860 28.79 17.31 2.33
CA GLN A 860 27.53 18.03 2.50
C GLN A 860 27.77 19.49 2.12
N CYS A 861 27.16 19.94 1.04
CA CYS A 861 27.24 21.31 0.57
C CYS A 861 25.91 22.01 0.79
N LYS A 862 25.89 23.10 1.57
CA LYS A 862 24.68 23.87 1.87
C LYS A 862 24.91 25.35 1.76
N HIS A 863 23.83 26.11 1.68
CA HIS A 863 23.87 27.54 1.94
C HIS A 863 23.47 27.86 3.40
N THR A 864 24.05 28.90 4.00
CA THR A 864 23.70 29.31 5.39
C THR A 864 22.32 29.91 5.52
N ASN A 865 21.84 30.58 4.46
CA ASN A 865 20.44 30.93 4.31
C ASN A 865 19.72 29.75 3.64
N PRO A 866 18.76 29.09 4.30
CA PRO A 866 18.14 27.90 3.73
C PRO A 866 17.20 28.18 2.56
N THR A 867 16.73 29.41 2.32
CA THR A 867 15.95 29.78 1.09
C THR A 867 16.86 29.93 -0.13
N SER A 868 18.17 30.09 0.07
CA SER A 868 19.09 30.33 -1.03
C SER A 868 19.48 29.01 -1.65
N VAL A 869 18.86 28.73 -2.80
CA VAL A 869 19.14 27.58 -3.64
C VAL A 869 20.29 27.87 -4.61
N PHE A 870 21.04 26.84 -4.94
CA PHE A 870 22.16 26.92 -5.88
C PHE A 870 22.23 25.64 -6.69
N GLY A 871 22.73 25.71 -7.93
CA GLY A 871 22.93 24.54 -8.78
C GLY A 871 24.24 23.86 -8.45
N ALA A 872 24.30 22.54 -8.63
CA ALA A 872 25.52 21.77 -8.36
C ALA A 872 25.72 20.61 -9.34
N VAL A 873 26.94 20.51 -9.89
CA VAL A 873 27.39 19.43 -10.78
C VAL A 873 28.70 18.87 -10.24
N LEU A 874 28.82 17.54 -10.25
CA LEU A 874 30.07 16.86 -9.98
C LEU A 874 30.73 16.46 -11.28
N PHE A 875 32.02 16.73 -11.36
CA PHE A 875 32.86 16.29 -12.46
C PHE A 875 34.18 15.75 -11.92
N GLY A 876 34.58 14.58 -12.39
CA GLY A 876 35.86 14.00 -12.07
C GLY A 876 36.63 13.62 -13.33
N ARG A 877 37.94 13.84 -13.30
CA ARG A 877 38.83 13.45 -14.40
C ARG A 877 40.10 12.80 -13.89
N GLN A 878 40.58 11.85 -14.67
CA GLN A 878 41.90 11.25 -14.54
C GLN A 878 42.36 10.78 -15.93
N TYR A 879 43.62 10.37 -16.06
CA TYR A 879 44.14 9.82 -17.30
C TYR A 879 43.24 8.70 -17.86
N MET A 880 42.59 8.98 -19.00
CA MET A 880 41.69 8.07 -19.72
C MET A 880 40.41 7.65 -18.96
N GLU A 881 39.99 8.41 -17.95
CA GLU A 881 38.67 8.22 -17.31
C GLU A 881 38.07 9.58 -16.93
N SER A 882 36.77 9.72 -17.11
CA SER A 882 36.03 10.83 -16.51
C SER A 882 34.67 10.36 -16.01
N TYR A 883 34.02 11.20 -15.20
CA TYR A 883 32.60 11.08 -14.91
C TYR A 883 32.03 12.48 -14.78
N GLY A 884 30.75 12.63 -15.05
CA GLY A 884 30.01 13.83 -14.68
C GLY A 884 28.53 13.53 -14.49
N PHE A 885 27.91 14.19 -13.51
CA PHE A 885 26.49 14.07 -13.23
C PHE A 885 26.06 15.19 -12.27
N PRO A 886 24.75 15.52 -12.17
CA PRO A 886 24.23 16.41 -11.14
C PRO A 886 24.64 15.96 -9.72
N ALA A 887 25.06 16.89 -8.87
CA ALA A 887 25.30 16.57 -7.46
C ALA A 887 24.00 16.28 -6.69
N GLY A 888 22.87 16.73 -7.23
CA GLY A 888 21.52 16.52 -6.70
C GLY A 888 20.51 17.42 -7.42
N LEU A 889 19.22 17.18 -7.19
CA LEU A 889 18.10 18.00 -7.69
C LEU A 889 16.90 17.89 -6.73
N ARG A 890 16.06 18.92 -6.69
CA ARG A 890 14.80 18.95 -5.91
C ARG A 890 13.66 18.09 -6.47
N LEU A 891 13.85 17.48 -7.65
CA LEU A 891 12.98 16.55 -8.40
C LEU A 891 11.45 16.71 -8.28
N SER A 892 10.98 17.92 -7.99
CA SER A 892 9.56 18.23 -7.88
C SER A 892 9.01 18.54 -9.27
N PRO A 893 7.75 18.20 -9.60
CA PRO A 893 7.19 18.50 -10.92
C PRO A 893 7.05 20.02 -11.12
N ILE A 894 7.82 20.59 -12.07
CA ILE A 894 7.90 22.04 -12.34
C ILE A 894 7.24 22.47 -13.64
N ASN A 895 6.86 21.53 -14.50
CA ASN A 895 6.27 21.85 -15.81
C ASN A 895 4.72 21.94 -15.79
N LYS A 896 4.11 21.96 -14.61
CA LYS A 896 2.65 22.07 -14.43
C LYS A 896 2.22 23.55 -14.50
N PRO A 897 0.96 23.85 -14.88
CA PRO A 897 0.42 25.20 -14.77
C PRO A 897 0.50 25.66 -13.31
N CYS A 898 1.27 26.71 -13.07
CA CYS A 898 1.33 27.32 -11.74
C CYS A 898 0.07 28.16 -11.49
N ILE A 899 -0.55 27.95 -10.33
CA ILE A 899 -1.66 28.77 -9.83
C ILE A 899 -1.17 29.40 -8.55
N GLN A 900 -1.08 30.74 -8.54
CA GLN A 900 -0.60 31.46 -7.37
C GLN A 900 -1.50 31.14 -6.17
N THR A 901 -0.87 30.66 -5.09
CA THR A 901 -1.53 30.23 -3.86
C THR A 901 -0.83 30.86 -2.66
N ALA A 902 -1.39 30.71 -1.46
CA ALA A 902 -0.65 31.13 -0.26
C ALA A 902 0.59 30.24 -0.12
N MET A 903 1.73 30.82 0.25
CA MET A 903 2.97 30.05 0.52
C MET A 903 2.73 29.03 1.62
N ILE A 904 2.97 27.74 1.35
CA ILE A 904 2.82 26.63 2.29
C ILE A 904 4.13 25.82 2.30
N PRO A 905 5.03 26.04 3.28
CA PRO A 905 6.30 25.32 3.33
C PRO A 905 6.14 23.79 3.36
N GLY A 906 6.82 23.10 2.46
CA GLY A 906 6.87 21.64 2.35
C GLY A 906 5.69 21.01 1.59
N ASP A 907 4.88 21.83 0.92
CA ASP A 907 3.90 21.42 -0.08
C ASP A 907 4.44 20.91 -1.43
N GLY A 908 5.68 21.27 -1.80
CA GLY A 908 6.33 20.85 -3.04
C GLY A 908 5.78 21.50 -4.32
N TYR A 909 5.02 22.59 -4.20
CA TYR A 909 4.50 23.40 -5.28
C TYR A 909 5.25 24.73 -5.36
N ASP A 910 5.31 25.27 -6.58
CA ASP A 910 5.64 26.67 -6.81
C ASP A 910 4.38 27.48 -6.47
N ASN A 911 4.26 27.98 -5.23
CA ASN A 911 3.09 28.72 -4.74
C ASN A 911 3.07 30.16 -5.26
N ASP A 912 4.24 30.76 -5.51
CA ASP A 912 4.36 32.16 -5.93
C ASP A 912 4.54 32.36 -7.45
N CYS A 913 4.63 31.25 -8.19
CA CYS A 913 4.77 31.17 -9.64
C CYS A 913 6.05 31.81 -10.19
N ASP A 914 7.12 31.86 -9.40
CA ASP A 914 8.43 32.35 -9.85
C ASP A 914 9.26 31.26 -10.58
N GLY A 915 8.70 30.04 -10.65
CA GLY A 915 9.30 28.86 -11.27
C GLY A 915 10.32 28.16 -10.38
N LEU A 916 10.51 28.61 -9.15
CA LEU A 916 11.28 27.96 -8.11
C LEU A 916 10.31 27.29 -7.12
N ILE A 917 10.87 26.40 -6.32
CA ILE A 917 10.15 25.68 -5.26
C ILE A 917 10.93 25.93 -3.96
N ASP A 918 11.55 27.11 -3.80
CA ASP A 918 12.48 27.45 -2.71
C ASP A 918 11.78 27.97 -1.44
N GLU A 919 10.50 28.32 -1.54
CA GLU A 919 9.57 28.52 -0.45
C GLU A 919 9.22 27.22 0.30
N GLU A 920 9.44 26.07 -0.35
CA GLU A 920 9.16 24.73 0.18
C GLU A 920 10.20 24.19 1.17
N ILE A 921 11.20 25.01 1.48
CA ILE A 921 12.31 24.58 2.33
C ILE A 921 11.88 24.64 3.80
N CYS A 922 11.84 23.48 4.43
CA CYS A 922 11.48 23.32 5.83
C CYS A 922 12.59 23.79 6.78
N TYR A 923 12.43 24.95 7.42
CA TYR A 923 13.38 25.52 8.38
C TYR A 923 13.28 24.89 9.79
N ASP A 924 14.41 24.78 10.50
CA ASP A 924 14.49 24.37 11.93
C ASP A 924 13.59 25.21 12.87
N GLN A 925 13.16 26.41 12.46
CA GLN A 925 12.23 27.23 13.24
C GLN A 925 10.81 26.66 13.26
N TRP A 926 10.38 25.92 12.23
CA TRP A 926 9.06 25.28 12.18
C TRP A 926 9.00 24.01 13.02
N GLN A 927 10.13 23.32 13.25
CA GLN A 927 10.21 22.25 14.27
C GLN A 927 10.10 22.79 15.70
N ASN A 928 10.41 24.08 15.94
CA ASN A 928 10.33 24.71 17.26
C ASN A 928 9.03 25.51 17.50
N GLN A 929 8.23 25.80 16.46
CA GLN A 929 6.94 26.47 16.63
C GLN A 929 5.85 25.53 17.20
N GLY A 930 6.06 24.21 17.20
CA GLY A 930 5.31 23.26 18.03
C GLY A 930 5.69 23.26 19.53
N LYS A 931 6.66 24.07 19.96
CA LYS A 931 7.16 24.12 21.35
C LYS A 931 7.07 25.49 22.05
N LYS A 932 6.39 26.48 21.47
CA LYS A 932 6.28 27.83 22.08
C LYS A 932 4.86 28.41 22.08
N ILE A 933 3.89 27.70 22.68
CA ILE A 933 2.75 28.38 23.35
C ILE A 933 2.42 27.63 24.66
N PHE A 934 3.34 27.70 25.62
CA PHE A 934 3.01 27.58 27.04
C PHE A 934 3.96 28.53 27.77
N LYS A 935 3.52 29.77 27.96
CA LYS A 935 3.93 30.69 29.04
C LYS A 935 3.17 32.01 28.92
N SER A 936 1.99 32.05 29.51
CA SER A 936 1.50 33.06 30.47
C SER A 936 0.07 32.71 30.84
#